data_AF-T2JM74-F1
#
_entry.id   AF-T2JM74-F1
#
_cell.length_a   1.000
_cell.length_b   1.000
_cell.length_c   1.000
_cell.angle_alpha   90.00
_cell.angle_beta   90.00
_cell.angle_gamma   90.00
#
_symmetry.space_group_name_H-M   'P 1'
#
loop_
_entity.id
_entity.type
_entity.pdbx_description
1 polymer ?
#
loop_
_entity_poly.entity_id
_entity_poly.type
_entity_poly.pdbx_seq_one_letter_code
_entity_poly.pdbx_strand_id
1 'polypeptide(L)'
;MGESIGLVGSTPELGEWDVSKCLHLQTNEDQYPVWWVETDIDLTPFLNSSNQQRIEYKYVRFYSDGGVEWETVGPNRWLPCRPDPGSDTLTVDDGAFGYLQPWPYAYWDQANRTQNFAKPLKNLIHKIGIGSKTREDDIFITSSPQEKSSQGFQNCLKELIHNIALLYKAKNGLKIVVIGSSVALGHNAWLMKGWTGYLQEELYEKYGHQLVNVSLSGSNVTTTIDRFSEVVTPEKPDIVIIALSLGNEGLAHCPPHERAARQRKFETGLQELIEMVREIGAFPMLGSVYPNGDYTAEHYWLLQRTHQRMLSWGIPILDWLSVLDDGQGRWREGTSFDPAHPNSKGHRLMYEAINLNLFDLTAKDLAQKQQILDTPVTLYKDDKGLEVLSHNQNRSLQIVNSSANCYIISSSWQELQTPLQKHSTLEPGIYLSHTVAEHIPSYLWVRDDKVIETTLKIPPSVELEYSSAFEFFSARVSQVLFYDGQITILKQEESLLRIINESNHEYNLQPMWKEVRQALKGQVSGVYTDVLNPDLPFRTMMIGADGLESRVKVPPLSSLSFKYQCPLSEINRVAILPIGDRCAIRMVLHKMEYDGPAYPFDLTRTTNLSDVTDIIENGFFDMWNPDFLHYNHEEARIYHGKWTGLSFAHEIEETDDPLYDFSPVYERMRYRYEGRSQRFLYTLNHCDEVLFIRTGMVDKEQIKDFIAKLEEKCQGKPFRILIISPQPSEELAELTNVVHYDLYLNPDHMYEDLGYWMHCTEVVRSILDSLGVSSKNLFWCPPKIPK
;
A
#
# COMPACT_ATOMS: atom_id res chain seq x y z
N MET A 1 -57.91 -8.88 10.06
CA MET A 1 -57.88 -9.29 8.65
C MET A 1 -57.18 -8.16 7.91
N GLY A 2 -55.95 -8.41 7.47
CA GLY A 2 -55.15 -7.47 6.68
C GLY A 2 -55.43 -7.63 5.19
N GLU A 3 -54.77 -6.82 4.38
CA GLU A 3 -54.78 -6.96 2.92
C GLU A 3 -54.18 -8.32 2.51
N SER A 4 -54.65 -8.88 1.39
CA SER A 4 -54.10 -10.10 0.82
C SER A 4 -53.88 -9.97 -0.68
N ILE A 5 -53.00 -10.80 -1.23
CA ILE A 5 -52.72 -10.85 -2.67
C ILE A 5 -53.21 -12.20 -3.21
N GLY A 6 -53.84 -12.18 -4.38
CA GLY A 6 -54.18 -13.36 -5.16
C GLY A 6 -53.59 -13.29 -6.56
N LEU A 7 -53.45 -14.44 -7.21
CA LEU A 7 -53.02 -14.61 -8.58
C LEU A 7 -54.17 -15.21 -9.40
N VAL A 8 -54.44 -14.63 -10.57
CA VAL A 8 -55.47 -15.09 -11.51
C VAL A 8 -54.87 -15.18 -12.90
N GLY A 9 -55.16 -16.24 -13.64
CA GLY A 9 -54.56 -16.46 -14.96
C GLY A 9 -55.38 -17.31 -15.91
N SER A 10 -54.74 -17.71 -17.00
CA SER A 10 -55.37 -18.28 -18.19
C SER A 10 -55.71 -19.76 -18.11
N THR A 11 -55.25 -20.48 -17.09
CA THR A 11 -55.50 -21.92 -16.92
C THR A 11 -56.57 -22.17 -15.85
N PRO A 12 -57.20 -23.37 -15.84
CA PRO A 12 -58.15 -23.76 -14.79
C PRO A 12 -57.58 -23.65 -13.38
N GLU A 13 -56.31 -23.99 -13.20
CA GLU A 13 -55.58 -23.94 -11.92
C GLU A 13 -55.35 -22.50 -11.46
N LEU A 14 -55.27 -21.56 -12.40
CA LEU A 14 -55.12 -20.13 -12.13
C LEU A 14 -56.46 -19.38 -12.15
N GLY A 15 -57.60 -20.07 -12.26
CA GLY A 15 -58.94 -19.48 -12.13
C GLY A 15 -59.56 -18.89 -13.41
N GLU A 16 -58.95 -19.09 -14.59
CA GLU A 16 -59.50 -18.66 -15.91
C GLU A 16 -59.95 -17.19 -15.97
N TRP A 17 -59.16 -16.28 -15.39
CA TRP A 17 -59.47 -14.84 -15.27
C TRP A 17 -60.70 -14.49 -14.41
N ASP A 18 -61.27 -15.44 -13.65
CA ASP A 18 -62.31 -15.21 -12.65
C ASP A 18 -61.68 -14.99 -11.26
N VAL A 19 -61.77 -13.75 -10.76
CA VAL A 19 -61.18 -13.35 -9.46
C VAL A 19 -61.74 -14.16 -8.30
N SER A 20 -62.98 -14.65 -8.39
CA SER A 20 -63.57 -15.48 -7.32
C SER A 20 -62.90 -16.84 -7.17
N LYS A 21 -62.09 -17.23 -8.18
CA LYS A 21 -61.33 -18.49 -8.24
C LYS A 21 -59.81 -18.26 -8.16
N CYS A 22 -59.37 -17.09 -7.69
CA CYS A 22 -57.95 -16.76 -7.62
C CYS A 22 -57.16 -17.68 -6.67
N LEU A 23 -55.89 -17.91 -6.98
CA LEU A 23 -54.95 -18.53 -6.06
C LEU A 23 -54.48 -17.48 -5.06
N HIS A 24 -54.85 -17.63 -3.79
CA HIS A 24 -54.39 -16.72 -2.74
C HIS A 24 -52.92 -16.98 -2.38
N LEU A 25 -52.12 -15.92 -2.42
CA LEU A 25 -50.74 -15.96 -1.94
C LEU A 25 -50.72 -15.90 -0.41
N GLN A 26 -49.72 -16.57 0.15
CA GLN A 26 -49.42 -16.59 1.57
C GLN A 26 -48.18 -15.74 1.87
N THR A 27 -48.10 -15.25 3.11
CA THR A 27 -46.93 -14.56 3.69
C THR A 27 -46.82 -14.91 5.19
N ASN A 28 -45.67 -14.66 5.81
CA ASN A 28 -45.46 -14.84 7.25
C ASN A 28 -44.58 -13.72 7.84
N GLU A 29 -44.48 -13.65 9.18
CA GLU A 29 -43.74 -12.58 9.88
C GLU A 29 -42.25 -12.54 9.53
N ASP A 30 -41.62 -13.69 9.27
CA ASP A 30 -40.18 -13.79 8.98
C ASP A 30 -39.83 -13.45 7.52
N GLN A 31 -40.79 -13.58 6.61
CA GLN A 31 -40.60 -13.40 5.17
C GLN A 31 -41.29 -12.16 4.61
N TYR A 32 -42.13 -11.47 5.37
CA TYR A 32 -42.74 -10.22 4.94
C TYR A 32 -41.65 -9.19 4.53
N PRO A 33 -41.73 -8.57 3.34
CA PRO A 33 -42.91 -8.42 2.46
C PRO A 33 -43.03 -9.44 1.32
N VAL A 34 -42.40 -10.61 1.39
CA VAL A 34 -42.48 -11.66 0.36
C VAL A 34 -43.82 -12.39 0.42
N TRP A 35 -44.44 -12.58 -0.74
CA TRP A 35 -45.69 -13.32 -0.93
C TRP A 35 -45.45 -14.46 -1.92
N TRP A 36 -45.96 -15.65 -1.64
CA TRP A 36 -45.75 -16.82 -2.50
C TRP A 36 -46.96 -17.76 -2.53
N VAL A 37 -47.01 -18.64 -3.53
CA VAL A 37 -47.95 -19.76 -3.62
C VAL A 37 -47.26 -20.90 -4.36
N GLU A 38 -47.53 -22.13 -3.96
CA GLU A 38 -47.09 -23.33 -4.69
C GLU A 38 -48.33 -23.99 -5.29
N THR A 39 -48.28 -24.32 -6.59
CA THR A 39 -49.39 -24.94 -7.30
C THR A 39 -48.89 -25.80 -8.45
N ASP A 40 -49.58 -26.91 -8.70
CA ASP A 40 -49.31 -27.80 -9.84
C ASP A 40 -50.09 -27.29 -11.05
N ILE A 41 -49.41 -27.09 -12.19
CA ILE A 41 -50.04 -26.62 -13.43
C ILE A 41 -49.82 -27.65 -14.54
N ASP A 42 -50.88 -28.04 -15.25
CA ASP A 42 -50.75 -28.91 -16.41
C ASP A 42 -50.18 -28.16 -17.63
N LEU A 43 -48.93 -28.48 -17.98
CA LEU A 43 -48.22 -27.88 -19.12
C LEU A 43 -48.53 -28.57 -20.46
N THR A 44 -49.24 -29.70 -20.46
CA THR A 44 -49.51 -30.51 -21.66
C THR A 44 -50.15 -29.74 -22.82
N PRO A 45 -51.12 -28.82 -22.59
CA PRO A 45 -51.71 -28.01 -23.66
C PRO A 45 -50.72 -27.04 -24.33
N PHE A 46 -49.67 -26.61 -23.62
CA PHE A 46 -48.73 -25.57 -24.04
C PHE A 46 -47.46 -26.10 -24.72
N LEU A 47 -47.22 -27.42 -24.65
CA LEU A 47 -46.05 -28.07 -25.25
C LEU A 47 -46.27 -28.51 -26.71
N ASN A 48 -47.51 -28.41 -27.23
CA ASN A 48 -47.82 -28.70 -28.63
C ASN A 48 -47.45 -27.51 -29.55
N SER A 49 -46.49 -27.75 -30.45
CA SER A 49 -45.79 -26.75 -31.27
C SER A 49 -46.63 -26.04 -32.35
N SER A 50 -47.94 -26.32 -32.46
CA SER A 50 -48.84 -25.72 -33.46
C SER A 50 -49.59 -24.47 -33.00
N ASN A 51 -49.64 -24.19 -31.68
CA ASN A 51 -50.28 -22.97 -31.14
C ASN A 51 -49.28 -22.23 -30.24
N GLN A 52 -48.91 -21.00 -30.58
CA GLN A 52 -48.05 -20.12 -29.77
C GLN A 52 -48.76 -19.59 -28.49
N GLN A 53 -49.57 -20.42 -27.81
CA GLN A 53 -50.24 -20.02 -26.58
C GLN A 53 -49.26 -20.01 -25.39
N ARG A 54 -49.32 -18.96 -24.56
CA ARG A 54 -48.56 -18.82 -23.32
C ARG A 54 -49.50 -18.98 -22.13
N ILE A 55 -48.97 -19.44 -21.00
CA ILE A 55 -49.67 -19.33 -19.71
C ILE A 55 -49.49 -17.90 -19.25
N GLU A 56 -50.62 -17.19 -19.08
CA GLU A 56 -50.66 -15.79 -18.69
C GLU A 56 -51.37 -15.62 -17.36
N TYR A 57 -50.97 -14.61 -16.57
CA TYR A 57 -51.59 -14.32 -15.27
C TYR A 57 -51.39 -12.86 -14.86
N LYS A 58 -52.11 -12.45 -13.81
CA LYS A 58 -51.96 -11.19 -13.11
C LYS A 58 -52.22 -11.33 -11.61
N TYR A 59 -51.66 -10.41 -10.83
CA TYR A 59 -51.93 -10.27 -9.41
C TYR A 59 -53.12 -9.36 -9.12
N VAL A 60 -53.80 -9.65 -8.02
CA VAL A 60 -54.96 -8.93 -7.50
C VAL A 60 -54.76 -8.70 -6.00
N ARG A 61 -54.96 -7.49 -5.52
CA ARG A 61 -54.94 -7.12 -4.11
C ARG A 61 -56.36 -7.00 -3.57
N PHE A 62 -56.59 -7.59 -2.41
CA PHE A 62 -57.85 -7.52 -1.68
C PHE A 62 -57.70 -6.63 -0.45
N TYR A 63 -58.58 -5.66 -0.30
CA TYR A 63 -58.62 -4.75 0.84
C TYR A 63 -59.57 -5.26 1.92
N SER A 64 -59.37 -4.79 3.16
CA SER A 64 -60.17 -5.18 4.32
C SER A 64 -61.63 -4.71 4.28
N ASP A 65 -61.95 -3.75 3.40
CA ASP A 65 -63.31 -3.25 3.14
C ASP A 65 -64.04 -4.00 2.02
N GLY A 66 -63.41 -5.03 1.45
CA GLY A 66 -63.95 -5.83 0.34
C GLY A 66 -63.60 -5.27 -1.05
N GLY A 67 -62.80 -4.21 -1.15
CA GLY A 67 -62.27 -3.70 -2.41
C GLY A 67 -61.29 -4.67 -3.07
N VAL A 68 -61.24 -4.65 -4.41
CA VAL A 68 -60.36 -5.48 -5.23
C VAL A 68 -59.60 -4.59 -6.22
N GLU A 69 -58.27 -4.62 -6.20
CA GLU A 69 -57.39 -3.87 -7.10
C GLU A 69 -56.53 -4.85 -7.92
N TRP A 70 -56.61 -4.76 -9.25
CA TRP A 70 -55.68 -5.48 -10.13
C TRP A 70 -54.34 -4.77 -10.17
N GLU A 71 -53.25 -5.52 -10.32
CA GLU A 71 -51.96 -4.91 -10.63
C GLU A 71 -52.04 -4.07 -11.92
N THR A 72 -51.21 -3.01 -11.97
CA THR A 72 -51.05 -1.97 -13.02
C THR A 72 -51.62 -2.24 -14.42
N VAL A 73 -52.09 -1.17 -15.09
CA VAL A 73 -52.52 -1.17 -16.49
C VAL A 73 -51.34 -1.48 -17.44
N GLY A 74 -51.33 -2.69 -18.00
CA GLY A 74 -50.28 -3.21 -18.89
C GLY A 74 -50.59 -4.63 -19.39
N PRO A 75 -49.70 -5.24 -20.20
CA PRO A 75 -49.87 -6.63 -20.67
C PRO A 75 -49.96 -7.62 -19.50
N ASN A 76 -50.55 -8.79 -19.73
CA ASN A 76 -50.53 -9.88 -18.76
C ASN A 76 -49.08 -10.34 -18.52
N ARG A 77 -48.78 -10.84 -17.31
CA ARG A 77 -47.54 -11.59 -17.07
C ARG A 77 -47.65 -12.94 -17.79
N TRP A 78 -46.53 -13.57 -18.12
CA TRP A 78 -46.52 -14.89 -18.75
C TRP A 78 -45.35 -15.75 -18.28
N LEU A 79 -45.50 -17.07 -18.28
CA LEU A 79 -44.40 -17.97 -17.93
C LEU A 79 -43.34 -18.01 -19.06
N PRO A 80 -42.05 -17.75 -18.77
CA PRO A 80 -41.02 -17.52 -19.79
C PRO A 80 -40.33 -18.79 -20.31
N CYS A 81 -40.43 -19.93 -19.60
CA CYS A 81 -39.56 -21.09 -19.79
C CYS A 81 -40.30 -22.33 -20.28
N ARG A 82 -39.67 -23.08 -21.20
CA ARG A 82 -40.03 -24.48 -21.46
C ARG A 82 -39.43 -25.37 -20.35
N PRO A 83 -40.06 -26.52 -20.02
CA PRO A 83 -39.50 -27.45 -19.04
C PRO A 83 -38.18 -28.02 -19.51
N ASP A 84 -37.16 -27.92 -18.64
CA ASP A 84 -35.88 -28.60 -18.82
C ASP A 84 -36.03 -30.09 -18.46
N PRO A 85 -35.40 -31.02 -19.20
CA PRO A 85 -35.47 -32.44 -18.88
C PRO A 85 -34.92 -32.74 -17.47
N GLY A 86 -35.81 -33.11 -16.54
CA GLY A 86 -35.44 -33.53 -15.18
C GLY A 86 -35.51 -32.44 -14.11
N SER A 87 -36.19 -31.33 -14.37
CA SER A 87 -36.65 -30.42 -13.31
C SER A 87 -38.16 -30.55 -13.12
N ASP A 88 -38.59 -30.63 -11.85
CA ASP A 88 -39.99 -30.86 -11.47
C ASP A 88 -40.67 -29.58 -10.93
N THR A 89 -39.91 -28.52 -10.61
CA THR A 89 -40.43 -27.29 -9.98
C THR A 89 -39.85 -26.04 -10.64
N LEU A 90 -40.73 -25.18 -11.18
CA LEU A 90 -40.40 -23.87 -11.74
C LEU A 90 -40.71 -22.79 -10.69
N THR A 91 -39.69 -22.11 -10.20
CA THR A 91 -39.87 -20.94 -9.33
C THR A 91 -39.94 -19.68 -10.18
N VAL A 92 -40.99 -18.89 -10.01
CA VAL A 92 -41.24 -17.64 -10.74
C VAL A 92 -41.08 -16.48 -9.77
N ASP A 93 -40.21 -15.52 -10.10
CA ASP A 93 -40.02 -14.31 -9.29
C ASP A 93 -40.42 -13.07 -10.10
N ASP A 94 -41.57 -12.54 -9.72
CA ASP A 94 -42.26 -11.44 -10.39
C ASP A 94 -41.94 -10.06 -9.81
N GLY A 95 -41.07 -9.97 -8.80
CA GLY A 95 -40.71 -8.73 -8.12
C GLY A 95 -41.85 -8.12 -7.30
N ALA A 96 -41.89 -6.79 -7.22
CA ALA A 96 -42.87 -6.06 -6.40
C ALA A 96 -44.26 -5.99 -7.05
N PHE A 97 -45.32 -6.06 -6.23
CA PHE A 97 -46.71 -5.87 -6.68
C PHE A 97 -46.86 -4.55 -7.45
N GLY A 98 -47.43 -4.61 -8.66
CA GLY A 98 -47.63 -3.44 -9.53
C GLY A 98 -46.43 -3.08 -10.42
N TYR A 99 -45.25 -3.67 -10.22
CA TYR A 99 -44.11 -3.50 -11.12
C TYR A 99 -44.08 -4.62 -12.18
N LEU A 100 -44.42 -4.28 -13.43
CA LEU A 100 -44.34 -5.20 -14.56
C LEU A 100 -42.90 -5.25 -15.07
N GLN A 101 -42.24 -6.41 -14.93
CA GLN A 101 -40.89 -6.61 -15.48
C GLN A 101 -40.94 -6.60 -17.02
N PRO A 102 -39.92 -6.04 -17.73
CA PRO A 102 -39.87 -6.05 -19.19
C PRO A 102 -39.87 -7.46 -19.80
N TRP A 103 -39.39 -8.45 -19.04
CA TRP A 103 -39.38 -9.88 -19.37
C TRP A 103 -39.66 -10.69 -18.10
N PRO A 104 -40.43 -11.79 -18.18
CA PRO A 104 -40.71 -12.60 -17.00
C PRO A 104 -39.48 -13.38 -16.57
N TYR A 105 -39.32 -13.56 -15.26
CA TYR A 105 -38.22 -14.31 -14.68
C TYR A 105 -38.72 -15.56 -13.96
N ALA A 106 -38.22 -16.72 -14.38
CA ALA A 106 -38.44 -17.98 -13.71
C ALA A 106 -37.18 -18.84 -13.82
N TYR A 107 -36.95 -19.71 -12.84
CA TYR A 107 -35.86 -20.66 -12.83
C TYR A 107 -36.33 -22.02 -12.34
N TRP A 108 -35.79 -23.07 -12.96
CA TRP A 108 -35.98 -24.44 -12.52
C TRP A 108 -35.05 -24.73 -11.34
N ASP A 109 -35.58 -25.30 -10.25
CA ASP A 109 -34.78 -25.58 -9.05
C ASP A 109 -33.56 -26.45 -9.38
N GLN A 110 -32.38 -26.01 -8.92
CA GLN A 110 -31.12 -26.72 -9.14
C GLN A 110 -30.98 -27.86 -8.12
N ALA A 111 -31.38 -29.08 -8.50
CA ALA A 111 -30.91 -30.26 -7.79
C ALA A 111 -29.37 -30.33 -7.91
N ASN A 112 -28.65 -30.19 -6.78
CA ASN A 112 -27.21 -30.41 -6.59
C ASN A 112 -26.56 -31.25 -7.71
N ARG A 113 -25.97 -30.59 -8.72
CA ARG A 113 -25.38 -31.27 -9.89
C ARG A 113 -24.07 -32.01 -9.56
N THR A 114 -23.40 -31.70 -8.46
CA THR A 114 -22.16 -32.39 -8.04
C THR A 114 -22.38 -33.81 -7.51
N GLN A 115 -23.57 -34.16 -7.02
CA GLN A 115 -23.87 -35.53 -6.54
C GLN A 115 -24.74 -36.37 -7.49
N ASN A 116 -25.35 -35.77 -8.52
CA ASN A 116 -26.42 -36.44 -9.26
C ASN A 116 -26.09 -36.87 -10.69
N PHE A 117 -24.86 -36.81 -11.21
CA PHE A 117 -24.57 -37.35 -12.56
C PHE A 117 -24.90 -38.85 -12.71
N ALA A 118 -24.93 -39.61 -11.61
CA ALA A 118 -25.36 -41.01 -11.63
C ALA A 118 -26.84 -41.19 -12.02
N LYS A 119 -27.73 -40.21 -11.81
CA LYS A 119 -29.18 -40.34 -12.06
C LYS A 119 -29.58 -40.07 -13.53
N PRO A 120 -29.18 -38.95 -14.17
CA PRO A 120 -29.41 -38.70 -15.59
C PRO A 120 -28.66 -39.71 -16.47
N LEU A 121 -27.41 -40.05 -16.11
CA LEU A 121 -26.66 -41.07 -16.83
C LEU A 121 -27.32 -42.46 -16.67
N LYS A 122 -27.78 -42.85 -15.47
CA LYS A 122 -28.60 -44.08 -15.30
C LYS A 122 -29.89 -44.05 -16.11
N ASN A 123 -30.63 -42.93 -16.13
CA ASN A 123 -31.87 -42.80 -16.90
C ASN A 123 -31.62 -42.84 -18.41
N LEU A 124 -30.50 -42.27 -18.89
CA LEU A 124 -30.09 -42.29 -20.30
C LEU A 124 -29.57 -43.69 -20.71
N ILE A 125 -28.77 -44.33 -19.86
CA ILE A 125 -28.32 -45.74 -19.97
C ILE A 125 -29.53 -46.69 -20.01
N HIS A 126 -30.56 -46.41 -19.20
CA HIS A 126 -31.81 -47.18 -19.16
C HIS A 126 -32.66 -46.99 -20.42
N LYS A 127 -32.77 -45.75 -20.95
CA LYS A 127 -33.47 -45.45 -22.21
C LYS A 127 -32.79 -46.05 -23.45
N ILE A 128 -31.46 -46.20 -23.44
CA ILE A 128 -30.68 -46.71 -24.59
C ILE A 128 -30.52 -48.25 -24.56
N GLY A 129 -30.86 -48.91 -23.44
CA GLY A 129 -30.80 -50.37 -23.32
C GLY A 129 -29.35 -50.88 -23.26
N ILE A 130 -28.53 -50.37 -22.34
CA ILE A 130 -27.12 -50.80 -22.17
C ILE A 130 -27.06 -51.87 -21.06
N GLY A 131 -26.68 -53.11 -21.39
CA GLY A 131 -26.44 -54.19 -20.43
C GLY A 131 -24.94 -54.40 -20.18
N SER A 132 -24.51 -54.50 -18.92
CA SER A 132 -23.11 -54.80 -18.59
C SER A 132 -22.85 -56.32 -18.55
N LYS A 133 -21.86 -56.78 -19.32
CA LYS A 133 -21.20 -58.07 -19.08
C LYS A 133 -19.68 -57.88 -19.10
N THR A 134 -19.10 -57.95 -17.89
CA THR A 134 -17.74 -58.38 -17.57
C THR A 134 -16.57 -57.76 -18.37
N ARG A 135 -16.23 -56.51 -18.03
CA ARG A 135 -14.89 -55.91 -17.79
C ARG A 135 -15.11 -54.39 -17.75
N GLU A 136 -14.45 -53.68 -16.84
CA GLU A 136 -14.75 -52.27 -16.50
C GLU A 136 -14.50 -51.24 -17.62
N ASP A 137 -14.08 -51.66 -18.82
CA ASP A 137 -13.66 -50.76 -19.90
C ASP A 137 -14.49 -50.86 -21.20
N ASP A 138 -15.48 -51.76 -21.31
CA ASP A 138 -16.26 -51.93 -22.54
C ASP A 138 -17.77 -51.61 -22.35
N ILE A 139 -18.25 -50.53 -22.99
CA ILE A 139 -19.67 -50.15 -23.04
C ILE A 139 -20.30 -50.66 -24.35
N PHE A 140 -21.29 -51.56 -24.25
CA PHE A 140 -22.04 -52.08 -25.41
C PHE A 140 -23.47 -51.51 -25.45
N ILE A 141 -23.87 -50.92 -26.58
CA ILE A 141 -25.24 -50.44 -26.81
C ILE A 141 -26.07 -51.54 -27.48
N THR A 142 -27.01 -52.13 -26.75
CA THR A 142 -27.95 -53.11 -27.29
C THR A 142 -29.29 -52.47 -27.62
N SER A 143 -29.54 -52.17 -28.90
CA SER A 143 -30.84 -51.68 -29.38
C SER A 143 -31.20 -52.27 -30.75
N SER A 144 -32.50 -52.33 -31.06
CA SER A 144 -33.00 -52.91 -32.31
C SER A 144 -32.67 -52.02 -33.52
N PRO A 145 -32.58 -52.58 -34.76
CA PRO A 145 -32.24 -51.80 -35.95
C PRO A 145 -33.21 -50.64 -36.26
N GLN A 146 -34.49 -50.77 -35.88
CA GLN A 146 -35.52 -49.73 -36.06
C GLN A 146 -35.43 -48.60 -35.03
N GLU A 147 -34.97 -48.87 -33.81
CA GLU A 147 -34.77 -47.82 -32.79
C GLU A 147 -33.53 -46.97 -33.09
N LYS A 148 -32.47 -47.59 -33.65
CA LYS A 148 -31.21 -46.94 -34.03
C LYS A 148 -31.38 -45.85 -35.11
N SER A 149 -32.42 -45.92 -35.94
CA SER A 149 -32.69 -44.94 -37.00
C SER A 149 -33.60 -43.79 -36.57
N SER A 150 -34.15 -43.81 -35.35
CA SER A 150 -35.00 -42.73 -34.85
C SER A 150 -34.19 -41.49 -34.47
N GLN A 151 -34.71 -40.30 -34.80
CA GLN A 151 -34.07 -39.02 -34.47
C GLN A 151 -33.86 -38.84 -32.95
N GLY A 152 -34.81 -39.34 -32.14
CA GLY A 152 -34.71 -39.29 -30.67
C GLY A 152 -33.55 -40.14 -30.12
N PHE A 153 -33.33 -41.34 -30.67
CA PHE A 153 -32.19 -42.19 -30.28
C PHE A 153 -30.85 -41.57 -30.70
N GLN A 154 -30.77 -41.01 -31.90
CA GLN A 154 -29.55 -40.34 -32.39
C GLN A 154 -29.19 -39.11 -31.55
N ASN A 155 -30.18 -38.33 -31.10
CA ASN A 155 -29.95 -37.20 -30.20
C ASN A 155 -29.49 -37.65 -28.80
N CYS A 156 -30.15 -38.66 -28.20
CA CYS A 156 -29.73 -39.22 -26.91
C CYS A 156 -28.33 -39.83 -26.96
N LEU A 157 -27.96 -40.49 -28.06
CA LEU A 157 -26.63 -41.07 -28.24
C LEU A 157 -25.55 -39.99 -28.37
N LYS A 158 -25.83 -38.90 -29.09
CA LYS A 158 -24.92 -37.74 -29.18
C LYS A 158 -24.72 -37.09 -27.80
N GLU A 159 -25.78 -36.89 -27.03
CA GLU A 159 -25.69 -36.38 -25.66
C GLU A 159 -24.91 -37.32 -24.75
N LEU A 160 -25.13 -38.64 -24.84
CA LEU A 160 -24.38 -39.62 -24.04
C LEU A 160 -22.88 -39.58 -24.37
N ILE A 161 -22.52 -39.58 -25.66
CA ILE A 161 -21.11 -39.51 -26.12
C ILE A 161 -20.48 -38.20 -25.64
N HIS A 162 -21.19 -37.09 -25.77
CA HIS A 162 -20.73 -35.79 -25.30
C HIS A 162 -20.49 -35.78 -23.78
N ASN A 163 -21.44 -36.30 -22.99
CA ASN A 163 -21.32 -36.39 -21.53
C ASN A 163 -20.19 -37.33 -21.08
N ILE A 164 -19.99 -38.46 -21.75
CA ILE A 164 -18.85 -39.36 -21.47
C ILE A 164 -17.53 -38.67 -21.81
N ALA A 165 -17.45 -37.95 -22.93
CA ALA A 165 -16.26 -37.19 -23.29
C ALA A 165 -15.96 -36.07 -22.27
N LEU A 166 -16.99 -35.37 -21.76
CA LEU A 166 -16.86 -34.38 -20.69
C LEU A 166 -16.39 -35.02 -19.38
N LEU A 167 -16.93 -36.18 -18.99
CA LEU A 167 -16.50 -36.91 -17.78
C LEU A 167 -15.03 -37.35 -17.88
N TYR A 168 -14.61 -37.81 -19.07
CA TYR A 168 -13.22 -38.19 -19.32
C TYR A 168 -12.28 -36.98 -19.26
N LYS A 169 -12.68 -35.85 -19.86
CA LYS A 169 -11.96 -34.57 -19.74
C LYS A 169 -11.89 -34.12 -18.28
N ALA A 170 -13.00 -34.18 -17.54
CA ALA A 170 -13.07 -33.74 -16.16
C ALA A 170 -12.21 -34.54 -15.20
N LYS A 171 -12.01 -35.84 -15.47
CA LYS A 171 -11.07 -36.68 -14.70
C LYS A 171 -9.60 -36.23 -14.84
N ASN A 172 -9.27 -35.61 -15.97
CA ASN A 172 -7.92 -35.13 -16.29
C ASN A 172 -7.82 -33.60 -16.26
N GLY A 173 -8.90 -32.91 -15.88
CA GLY A 173 -8.99 -31.46 -15.82
C GLY A 173 -8.37 -30.92 -14.53
N LEU A 174 -7.84 -29.70 -14.61
CA LEU A 174 -7.28 -29.00 -13.47
C LEU A 174 -8.39 -28.56 -12.50
N LYS A 175 -8.05 -28.48 -11.22
CA LYS A 175 -8.87 -27.84 -10.20
C LYS A 175 -8.40 -26.42 -9.95
N ILE A 176 -9.31 -25.47 -10.16
CA ILE A 176 -9.06 -24.03 -10.11
C ILE A 176 -9.89 -23.45 -8.98
N VAL A 177 -9.26 -22.72 -8.07
CA VAL A 177 -9.95 -22.04 -6.98
C VAL A 177 -9.89 -20.53 -7.21
N VAL A 178 -11.04 -19.86 -7.13
CA VAL A 178 -11.10 -18.39 -7.12
C VAL A 178 -11.30 -17.94 -5.68
N ILE A 179 -10.38 -17.12 -5.16
CA ILE A 179 -10.52 -16.45 -3.87
C ILE A 179 -10.49 -14.94 -4.07
N GLY A 180 -11.57 -14.28 -3.67
CA GLY A 180 -11.73 -12.85 -3.89
C GLY A 180 -12.81 -12.24 -3.02
N SER A 181 -13.30 -11.08 -3.46
CA SER A 181 -14.30 -10.30 -2.74
C SER A 181 -15.70 -10.35 -3.37
N SER A 182 -16.52 -9.31 -3.17
CA SER A 182 -17.90 -9.22 -3.68
C SER A 182 -17.99 -9.38 -5.19
N VAL A 183 -17.09 -8.74 -5.96
CA VAL A 183 -17.09 -8.84 -7.43
C VAL A 183 -16.71 -10.23 -7.91
N ALA A 184 -15.77 -10.92 -7.25
CA ALA A 184 -15.44 -12.30 -7.60
C ALA A 184 -16.58 -13.27 -7.24
N LEU A 185 -17.33 -12.99 -6.17
CA LEU A 185 -18.55 -13.72 -5.80
C LEU A 185 -19.69 -13.53 -6.82
N GLY A 186 -19.65 -12.46 -7.62
CA GLY A 186 -20.70 -12.12 -8.59
C GLY A 186 -21.76 -11.15 -8.06
N HIS A 187 -21.44 -10.38 -7.01
CA HIS A 187 -22.33 -9.39 -6.42
C HIS A 187 -22.85 -8.40 -7.47
N ASN A 188 -24.16 -8.12 -7.45
CA ASN A 188 -24.87 -7.29 -8.44
C ASN A 188 -24.86 -7.81 -9.90
N ALA A 189 -24.37 -9.03 -10.13
CA ALA A 189 -24.73 -9.81 -11.30
C ALA A 189 -26.10 -10.47 -11.10
N TRP A 190 -26.84 -10.64 -12.19
CA TRP A 190 -28.04 -11.44 -12.24
C TRP A 190 -27.76 -12.85 -11.73
N LEU A 191 -28.56 -13.33 -10.77
CA LEU A 191 -28.38 -14.63 -10.13
C LEU A 191 -27.01 -14.83 -9.44
N MET A 192 -26.28 -13.76 -9.12
CA MET A 192 -24.88 -13.83 -8.70
C MET A 192 -23.97 -14.51 -9.73
N LYS A 193 -24.43 -14.69 -10.97
CA LYS A 193 -23.65 -15.26 -12.07
C LYS A 193 -22.74 -14.19 -12.66
N GLY A 194 -21.70 -13.86 -11.90
CA GLY A 194 -20.64 -12.96 -12.31
C GLY A 194 -19.66 -13.60 -13.29
N TRP A 195 -18.53 -12.93 -13.52
CA TRP A 195 -17.47 -13.40 -14.43
C TRP A 195 -16.93 -14.79 -14.06
N THR A 196 -16.90 -15.13 -12.77
CA THR A 196 -16.49 -16.45 -12.27
C THR A 196 -17.43 -17.56 -12.70
N GLY A 197 -18.74 -17.31 -12.71
CA GLY A 197 -19.75 -18.26 -13.17
C GLY A 197 -19.64 -18.53 -14.67
N TYR A 198 -19.44 -17.49 -15.49
CA TYR A 198 -19.20 -17.67 -16.93
C TYR A 198 -17.88 -18.42 -17.19
N LEU A 199 -16.81 -18.08 -16.46
CA LEU A 199 -15.53 -18.77 -16.57
C LEU A 199 -15.65 -20.26 -16.17
N GLN A 200 -16.38 -20.57 -15.10
CA GLN A 200 -16.59 -21.94 -14.65
C GLN A 200 -17.23 -22.82 -15.74
N GLU A 201 -18.27 -22.33 -16.40
CA GLU A 201 -18.95 -23.05 -17.48
C GLU A 201 -18.01 -23.29 -18.66
N GLU A 202 -17.35 -22.24 -19.14
CA GLU A 202 -16.47 -22.32 -20.30
C GLU A 202 -15.25 -23.23 -20.06
N LEU A 203 -14.62 -23.14 -18.88
CA LEU A 203 -13.48 -23.98 -18.53
C LEU A 203 -13.85 -25.46 -18.42
N TYR A 204 -15.05 -25.75 -17.92
CA TYR A 204 -15.57 -27.10 -17.86
C TYR A 204 -15.87 -27.65 -19.26
N GLU A 205 -16.57 -26.90 -20.11
CA GLU A 205 -16.95 -27.34 -21.45
C GLU A 205 -15.73 -27.54 -22.36
N LYS A 206 -14.79 -26.58 -22.33
CA LYS A 206 -13.63 -26.56 -23.23
C LYS A 206 -12.55 -27.54 -22.78
N TYR A 207 -12.15 -27.46 -21.51
CA TYR A 207 -10.98 -28.16 -20.96
C TYR A 207 -11.32 -29.24 -19.94
N GLY A 208 -12.56 -29.33 -19.46
CA GLY A 208 -12.94 -30.22 -18.35
C GLY A 208 -12.45 -29.74 -16.98
N HIS A 209 -11.92 -28.52 -16.88
CA HIS A 209 -11.42 -28.01 -15.61
C HIS A 209 -12.57 -27.73 -14.64
N GLN A 210 -12.31 -27.90 -13.35
CA GLN A 210 -13.27 -27.62 -12.29
C GLN A 210 -12.91 -26.30 -11.63
N LEU A 211 -13.82 -25.33 -11.67
CA LEU A 211 -13.66 -24.08 -10.95
C LEU A 211 -14.52 -24.08 -9.68
N VAL A 212 -13.92 -23.75 -8.54
CA VAL A 212 -14.59 -23.55 -7.26
C VAL A 212 -14.38 -22.10 -6.82
N ASN A 213 -15.46 -21.40 -6.50
CA ASN A 213 -15.40 -20.02 -6.03
C ASN A 213 -15.58 -19.98 -4.50
N VAL A 214 -14.54 -19.56 -3.79
CA VAL A 214 -14.52 -19.43 -2.32
C VAL A 214 -14.44 -17.97 -1.88
N SER A 215 -14.83 -17.05 -2.77
CA SER A 215 -14.83 -15.60 -2.50
C SER A 215 -15.82 -15.21 -1.41
N LEU A 216 -15.49 -14.19 -0.62
CA LEU A 216 -16.37 -13.63 0.41
C LEU A 216 -16.57 -12.13 0.18
N SER A 217 -17.82 -11.66 0.25
CA SER A 217 -18.14 -10.24 0.14
C SER A 217 -17.39 -9.39 1.18
N GLY A 218 -16.87 -8.24 0.76
CA GLY A 218 -16.12 -7.31 1.62
C GLY A 218 -14.69 -7.74 1.95
N SER A 219 -14.18 -8.87 1.45
CA SER A 219 -12.81 -9.29 1.71
C SER A 219 -11.76 -8.31 1.18
N ASN A 220 -10.81 -8.00 2.04
CA ASN A 220 -9.56 -7.28 1.77
C ASN A 220 -8.37 -8.23 1.95
N VAL A 221 -7.15 -7.80 1.62
CA VAL A 221 -5.97 -8.68 1.66
C VAL A 221 -5.77 -9.34 3.04
N THR A 222 -5.96 -8.61 4.13
CA THR A 222 -5.80 -9.13 5.49
C THR A 222 -6.80 -10.26 5.76
N THR A 223 -8.09 -9.99 5.54
CA THR A 223 -9.14 -10.99 5.79
C THR A 223 -9.06 -12.21 4.86
N THR A 224 -8.44 -12.05 3.69
CA THR A 224 -8.20 -13.13 2.72
C THR A 224 -7.03 -14.01 3.15
N ILE A 225 -5.93 -13.40 3.63
CA ILE A 225 -4.79 -14.13 4.21
C ILE A 225 -5.26 -14.97 5.40
N ASP A 226 -6.02 -14.37 6.33
CA ASP A 226 -6.49 -15.04 7.56
C ASP A 226 -7.31 -16.31 7.28
N ARG A 227 -8.11 -16.32 6.20
CA ARG A 227 -8.99 -17.45 5.83
C ARG A 227 -8.39 -18.41 4.81
N PHE A 228 -7.26 -18.07 4.19
CA PHE A 228 -6.75 -18.77 3.02
C PHE A 228 -6.63 -20.28 3.27
N SER A 229 -5.99 -20.67 4.38
CA SER A 229 -5.78 -22.07 4.75
C SER A 229 -7.08 -22.83 5.04
N GLU A 230 -8.14 -22.13 5.45
CA GLU A 230 -9.45 -22.72 5.75
C GLU A 230 -10.24 -23.01 4.47
N VAL A 231 -10.14 -22.15 3.45
CA VAL A 231 -11.03 -22.22 2.28
C VAL A 231 -10.34 -22.66 0.99
N VAL A 232 -9.02 -22.48 0.85
CA VAL A 232 -8.28 -22.83 -0.36
C VAL A 232 -7.62 -24.20 -0.23
N THR A 233 -6.88 -24.44 0.85
CA THR A 233 -6.11 -25.68 1.04
C THR A 233 -6.97 -26.95 0.98
N PRO A 234 -8.19 -27.01 1.57
CA PRO A 234 -9.02 -28.22 1.49
C PRO A 234 -9.44 -28.59 0.06
N GLU A 235 -9.51 -27.61 -0.84
CA GLU A 235 -9.86 -27.84 -2.23
C GLU A 235 -8.76 -28.55 -3.02
N LYS A 236 -7.50 -28.51 -2.56
CA LYS A 236 -6.32 -29.05 -3.27
C LYS A 236 -6.24 -28.53 -4.72
N PRO A 237 -6.16 -27.20 -4.91
CA PRO A 237 -6.14 -26.61 -6.24
C PRO A 237 -4.83 -26.89 -6.98
N ASP A 238 -4.92 -26.96 -8.30
CA ASP A 238 -3.77 -26.85 -9.21
C ASP A 238 -3.47 -25.37 -9.53
N ILE A 239 -4.51 -24.52 -9.57
CA ILE A 239 -4.42 -23.08 -9.85
C ILE A 239 -5.26 -22.32 -8.82
N VAL A 240 -4.75 -21.18 -8.33
CA VAL A 240 -5.52 -20.25 -7.50
C VAL A 240 -5.55 -18.87 -8.15
N ILE A 241 -6.75 -18.33 -8.38
CA ILE A 241 -6.99 -16.98 -8.89
C ILE A 241 -7.35 -16.07 -7.71
N ILE A 242 -6.50 -15.08 -7.42
CA ILE A 242 -6.72 -14.09 -6.36
C ILE A 242 -7.36 -12.84 -6.96
N ALA A 243 -8.58 -12.49 -6.54
CA ALA A 243 -9.37 -11.41 -7.13
C ALA A 243 -9.89 -10.40 -6.07
N LEU A 244 -9.01 -9.48 -5.66
CA LEU A 244 -9.28 -8.45 -4.66
C LEU A 244 -9.24 -7.03 -5.28
N SER A 245 -9.59 -6.00 -4.51
CA SER A 245 -9.59 -4.62 -5.00
C SER A 245 -9.11 -3.61 -3.98
N LEU A 246 -8.57 -2.51 -4.50
CA LEU A 246 -8.24 -1.30 -3.71
C LEU A 246 -9.49 -0.68 -3.04
N GLY A 247 -10.69 -0.96 -3.58
CA GLY A 247 -11.95 -0.52 -2.98
C GLY A 247 -12.13 -1.07 -1.56
N ASN A 248 -11.88 -2.37 -1.36
CA ASN A 248 -12.02 -3.00 -0.04
C ASN A 248 -10.87 -2.68 0.92
N GLU A 249 -9.77 -2.10 0.42
CA GLU A 249 -8.74 -1.48 1.28
C GLU A 249 -9.15 -0.08 1.76
N GLY A 250 -10.31 0.42 1.31
CA GLY A 250 -10.85 1.72 1.67
C GLY A 250 -10.23 2.88 0.89
N LEU A 251 -9.60 2.62 -0.26
CA LEU A 251 -8.87 3.65 -1.02
C LEU A 251 -9.75 4.88 -1.35
N ALA A 252 -11.01 4.66 -1.73
CA ALA A 252 -11.92 5.73 -2.13
C ALA A 252 -12.25 6.74 -1.00
N HIS A 253 -12.18 6.29 0.25
CA HIS A 253 -12.70 7.04 1.41
C HIS A 253 -11.61 7.38 2.44
N CYS A 254 -10.38 6.91 2.26
CA CYS A 254 -9.30 7.24 3.18
C CYS A 254 -8.79 8.68 2.97
N PRO A 255 -8.29 9.34 4.03
CA PRO A 255 -7.65 10.65 3.90
C PRO A 255 -6.48 10.62 2.90
N PRO A 256 -6.17 11.73 2.18
CA PRO A 256 -5.11 11.77 1.19
C PRO A 256 -3.76 11.22 1.67
N HIS A 257 -3.38 11.54 2.90
CA HIS A 257 -2.11 11.10 3.50
C HIS A 257 -2.04 9.59 3.79
N GLU A 258 -3.16 8.86 3.77
CA GLU A 258 -3.18 7.40 3.98
C GLU A 258 -3.17 6.60 2.66
N ARG A 259 -3.48 7.23 1.53
CA ARG A 259 -3.75 6.52 0.26
C ARG A 259 -2.59 5.68 -0.24
N ALA A 260 -1.37 6.23 -0.19
CA ALA A 260 -0.15 5.51 -0.56
C ALA A 260 0.07 4.28 0.34
N ALA A 261 -0.22 4.39 1.64
CA ALA A 261 -0.11 3.28 2.57
C ALA A 261 -1.18 2.20 2.29
N ARG A 262 -2.42 2.57 1.91
CA ARG A 262 -3.47 1.61 1.51
C ARG A 262 -3.10 0.88 0.21
N GLN A 263 -2.63 1.63 -0.79
CA GLN A 263 -2.11 1.07 -2.03
C GLN A 263 -0.99 0.07 -1.75
N ARG A 264 -0.05 0.43 -0.87
CA ARG A 264 1.06 -0.43 -0.51
C ARG A 264 0.57 -1.70 0.19
N LYS A 265 -0.29 -1.58 1.19
CA LYS A 265 -0.87 -2.72 1.91
C LYS A 265 -1.53 -3.72 0.94
N PHE A 266 -2.26 -3.21 -0.05
CA PHE A 266 -2.84 -4.05 -1.11
C PHE A 266 -1.78 -4.83 -1.88
N GLU A 267 -0.78 -4.14 -2.41
CA GLU A 267 0.28 -4.76 -3.22
C GLU A 267 1.04 -5.83 -2.44
N THR A 268 1.35 -5.57 -1.17
CA THR A 268 2.13 -6.48 -0.31
C THR A 268 1.30 -7.69 0.14
N GLY A 269 0.02 -7.48 0.44
CA GLY A 269 -0.89 -8.56 0.77
C GLY A 269 -1.14 -9.51 -0.41
N LEU A 270 -1.18 -8.99 -1.64
CA LEU A 270 -1.27 -9.84 -2.84
C LEU A 270 -0.02 -10.70 -3.02
N GLN A 271 1.18 -10.20 -2.72
CA GLN A 271 2.40 -11.01 -2.76
C GLN A 271 2.40 -12.12 -1.72
N GLU A 272 1.97 -11.81 -0.50
CA GLU A 272 1.84 -12.83 0.53
C GLU A 272 0.88 -13.94 0.09
N LEU A 273 -0.26 -13.57 -0.53
CA LEU A 273 -1.18 -14.55 -1.09
C LEU A 273 -0.57 -15.36 -2.24
N ILE A 274 0.25 -14.75 -3.10
CA ILE A 274 0.99 -15.47 -4.15
C ILE A 274 1.91 -16.52 -3.54
N GLU A 275 2.66 -16.18 -2.48
CA GLU A 275 3.52 -17.12 -1.77
C GLU A 275 2.73 -18.23 -1.09
N MET A 276 1.61 -17.91 -0.43
CA MET A 276 0.72 -18.91 0.17
C MET A 276 0.19 -19.92 -0.86
N VAL A 277 -0.08 -19.46 -2.10
CA VAL A 277 -0.48 -20.34 -3.21
C VAL A 277 0.67 -21.25 -3.64
N ARG A 278 1.89 -20.72 -3.75
CA ARG A 278 3.08 -21.50 -4.10
C ARG A 278 3.40 -22.56 -3.03
N GLU A 279 3.24 -22.23 -1.76
CA GLU A 279 3.51 -23.13 -0.62
C GLU A 279 2.62 -24.38 -0.62
N ILE A 280 1.39 -24.27 -1.09
CA ILE A 280 0.48 -25.42 -1.25
C ILE A 280 0.71 -26.19 -2.57
N GLY A 281 1.71 -25.79 -3.37
CA GLY A 281 2.07 -26.41 -4.64
C GLY A 281 1.17 -26.02 -5.81
N ALA A 282 0.35 -24.96 -5.67
CA ALA A 282 -0.55 -24.49 -6.70
C ALA A 282 0.06 -23.32 -7.50
N PHE A 283 -0.42 -23.12 -8.73
CA PHE A 283 0.03 -22.04 -9.60
C PHE A 283 -0.80 -20.76 -9.36
N PRO A 284 -0.17 -19.62 -9.00
CA PRO A 284 -0.89 -18.38 -8.75
C PRO A 284 -1.29 -17.65 -10.03
N MET A 285 -2.48 -17.06 -10.01
CA MET A 285 -2.99 -16.09 -10.99
C MET A 285 -3.68 -14.94 -10.25
N LEU A 286 -3.76 -13.77 -10.88
CA LEU A 286 -4.39 -12.59 -10.28
C LEU A 286 -5.53 -12.07 -11.15
N GLY A 287 -6.59 -11.57 -10.52
CA GLY A 287 -7.48 -10.58 -11.12
C GLY A 287 -6.85 -9.20 -11.02
N SER A 288 -6.89 -8.40 -12.08
CA SER A 288 -6.39 -7.03 -12.00
C SER A 288 -7.23 -6.17 -11.05
N VAL A 289 -6.69 -5.04 -10.63
CA VAL A 289 -7.52 -3.95 -10.09
C VAL A 289 -8.58 -3.52 -11.11
N TYR A 290 -9.67 -2.91 -10.63
CA TYR A 290 -10.79 -2.43 -11.43
C TYR A 290 -11.33 -1.09 -10.90
N PRO A 291 -12.15 -0.38 -11.70
CA PRO A 291 -12.64 0.95 -11.36
C PRO A 291 -13.52 1.02 -10.09
N ASN A 292 -13.71 2.24 -9.59
CA ASN A 292 -14.71 2.56 -8.56
C ASN A 292 -15.32 3.95 -8.86
N GLY A 293 -16.63 4.09 -8.72
CA GLY A 293 -17.38 5.31 -9.03
C GLY A 293 -16.95 6.53 -8.21
N ASP A 294 -16.40 6.33 -7.01
CA ASP A 294 -15.97 7.38 -6.09
C ASP A 294 -14.49 7.77 -6.28
N TYR A 295 -13.82 7.24 -7.32
CA TYR A 295 -12.44 7.60 -7.59
C TYR A 295 -12.28 9.04 -8.11
N THR A 296 -11.23 9.69 -7.60
CA THR A 296 -10.73 11.00 -7.99
C THR A 296 -9.52 10.82 -8.90
N ALA A 297 -8.99 11.91 -9.47
CA ALA A 297 -7.78 11.85 -10.29
C ALA A 297 -6.58 11.22 -9.55
N GLU A 298 -6.45 11.48 -8.25
CA GLU A 298 -5.39 10.88 -7.44
C GLU A 298 -5.61 9.38 -7.20
N HIS A 299 -6.85 8.97 -6.91
CA HIS A 299 -7.20 7.55 -6.81
C HIS A 299 -6.90 6.82 -8.13
N TYR A 300 -7.22 7.45 -9.26
CA TYR A 300 -6.96 6.88 -10.57
C TYR A 300 -5.47 6.71 -10.86
N TRP A 301 -4.65 7.70 -10.51
CA TRP A 301 -3.19 7.57 -10.64
C TRP A 301 -2.65 6.40 -9.82
N LEU A 302 -3.13 6.21 -8.58
CA LEU A 302 -2.76 5.06 -7.74
C LEU A 302 -3.26 3.74 -8.35
N LEU A 303 -4.49 3.70 -8.86
CA LEU A 303 -5.07 2.53 -9.53
C LEU A 303 -4.21 2.10 -10.72
N GLN A 304 -3.85 3.04 -11.60
CA GLN A 304 -2.99 2.79 -12.76
C GLN A 304 -1.59 2.34 -12.34
N ARG A 305 -0.98 3.01 -11.35
CA ARG A 305 0.35 2.64 -10.83
C ARG A 305 0.35 1.22 -10.27
N THR A 306 -0.66 0.84 -9.50
CA THR A 306 -0.81 -0.54 -8.99
C THR A 306 -1.02 -1.53 -10.12
N HIS A 307 -1.87 -1.21 -11.09
CA HIS A 307 -2.09 -2.07 -12.25
C HIS A 307 -0.78 -2.35 -13.02
N GLN A 308 0.00 -1.31 -13.34
CA GLN A 308 1.28 -1.45 -14.03
C GLN A 308 2.30 -2.26 -13.21
N ARG A 309 2.34 -2.07 -11.90
CA ARG A 309 3.18 -2.89 -11.00
C ARG A 309 2.75 -4.35 -11.01
N MET A 310 1.45 -4.64 -10.91
CA MET A 310 0.94 -6.00 -10.97
C MET A 310 1.37 -6.69 -12.27
N LEU A 311 1.23 -6.01 -13.41
CA LEU A 311 1.67 -6.53 -14.72
C LEU A 311 3.16 -6.85 -14.74
N SER A 312 3.97 -6.10 -13.99
CA SER A 312 5.39 -6.35 -13.93
C SER A 312 5.74 -7.57 -13.11
N TRP A 313 4.88 -8.13 -12.23
CA TRP A 313 5.17 -9.24 -11.29
C TRP A 313 5.36 -10.62 -11.93
N GLY A 314 5.10 -10.78 -13.23
CA GLY A 314 5.34 -12.06 -13.93
C GLY A 314 4.38 -13.17 -13.51
N ILE A 315 3.27 -12.79 -12.87
CA ILE A 315 2.13 -13.65 -12.57
C ILE A 315 1.06 -13.40 -13.63
N PRO A 316 0.41 -14.43 -14.20
CA PRO A 316 -0.69 -14.22 -15.14
C PRO A 316 -1.82 -13.42 -14.51
N ILE A 317 -2.26 -12.37 -15.22
CA ILE A 317 -3.30 -11.44 -14.77
C ILE A 317 -4.50 -11.51 -15.71
N LEU A 318 -5.69 -11.60 -15.12
CA LEU A 318 -6.97 -11.36 -15.79
C LEU A 318 -7.20 -9.84 -15.80
N ASP A 319 -6.87 -9.17 -16.91
CA ASP A 319 -6.96 -7.71 -17.04
C ASP A 319 -8.40 -7.27 -17.29
N TRP A 320 -8.97 -6.57 -16.31
CA TRP A 320 -10.30 -5.99 -16.36
C TRP A 320 -10.30 -4.46 -16.42
N LEU A 321 -9.20 -3.81 -16.02
CA LEU A 321 -9.15 -2.35 -15.94
C LEU A 321 -9.36 -1.74 -17.32
N SER A 322 -8.67 -2.28 -18.33
CA SER A 322 -8.74 -1.81 -19.71
C SER A 322 -10.16 -1.84 -20.32
N VAL A 323 -11.01 -2.78 -19.92
CA VAL A 323 -12.37 -2.93 -20.45
C VAL A 323 -13.45 -2.24 -19.63
N LEU A 324 -13.17 -1.91 -18.37
CA LEU A 324 -14.15 -1.31 -17.45
C LEU A 324 -13.89 0.17 -17.16
N ASP A 325 -12.68 0.68 -17.37
CA ASP A 325 -12.32 2.07 -17.08
C ASP A 325 -12.96 3.05 -18.09
N ASP A 326 -13.40 4.20 -17.58
CA ASP A 326 -13.87 5.37 -18.33
C ASP A 326 -12.75 6.37 -18.67
N GLY A 327 -11.52 6.10 -18.22
CA GLY A 327 -10.36 6.98 -18.37
C GLY A 327 -10.15 7.91 -17.17
N GLN A 328 -10.94 7.75 -16.11
CA GLN A 328 -10.84 8.50 -14.86
C GLN A 328 -10.83 7.57 -13.63
N GLY A 329 -10.66 6.26 -13.83
CA GLY A 329 -10.69 5.26 -12.78
C GLY A 329 -12.10 4.91 -12.33
N ARG A 330 -13.13 5.31 -13.08
CA ARG A 330 -14.53 5.03 -12.78
C ARG A 330 -15.09 4.03 -13.79
N TRP A 331 -16.24 3.46 -13.44
CA TRP A 331 -16.92 2.50 -14.29
C TRP A 331 -17.35 3.14 -15.60
N ARG A 332 -17.02 2.49 -16.71
CA ARG A 332 -17.56 2.80 -18.03
C ARG A 332 -19.09 2.84 -17.99
N GLU A 333 -19.66 3.77 -18.74
CA GLU A 333 -21.10 4.03 -18.72
C GLU A 333 -21.95 2.74 -18.86
N GLY A 334 -22.89 2.56 -17.93
CA GLY A 334 -23.82 1.43 -17.89
C GLY A 334 -23.20 0.09 -17.51
N THR A 335 -21.96 0.05 -17.01
CA THR A 335 -21.32 -1.20 -16.54
C THR A 335 -21.35 -1.37 -15.01
N SER A 336 -21.72 -0.33 -14.26
CA SER A 336 -21.90 -0.36 -12.80
C SER A 336 -23.34 -0.57 -12.36
N PHE A 337 -23.50 -1.15 -11.16
CA PHE A 337 -24.76 -1.14 -10.42
C PHE A 337 -24.76 -0.04 -9.36
N ASP A 338 -23.65 0.08 -8.64
CA ASP A 338 -23.38 1.11 -7.63
C ASP A 338 -21.91 1.59 -7.77
N PRO A 339 -21.43 2.57 -6.98
CA PRO A 339 -20.03 3.02 -7.08
C PRO A 339 -18.99 1.91 -6.87
N ALA A 340 -19.26 0.89 -6.06
CA ALA A 340 -18.31 -0.16 -5.71
C ALA A 340 -18.39 -1.41 -6.62
N HIS A 341 -19.52 -1.65 -7.29
CA HIS A 341 -19.80 -2.92 -7.94
C HIS A 341 -20.22 -2.79 -9.42
N PRO A 342 -19.72 -3.67 -10.30
CA PRO A 342 -20.25 -3.80 -11.65
C PRO A 342 -21.67 -4.41 -11.61
N ASN A 343 -22.45 -4.13 -12.64
CA ASN A 343 -23.69 -4.84 -12.91
C ASN A 343 -23.42 -6.08 -13.79
N SER A 344 -24.48 -6.81 -14.17
CA SER A 344 -24.37 -7.98 -15.06
C SER A 344 -23.62 -7.73 -16.37
N LYS A 345 -23.74 -6.54 -16.98
CA LYS A 345 -23.00 -6.16 -18.18
C LYS A 345 -21.52 -5.97 -17.87
N GLY A 346 -21.18 -5.30 -16.76
CA GLY A 346 -19.80 -5.19 -16.28
C GLY A 346 -19.16 -6.55 -16.05
N HIS A 347 -19.83 -7.47 -15.36
CA HIS A 347 -19.35 -8.85 -15.18
C HIS A 347 -19.14 -9.61 -16.49
N ARG A 348 -20.03 -9.42 -17.47
CA ARG A 348 -19.87 -10.02 -18.80
C ARG A 348 -18.61 -9.50 -19.50
N LEU A 349 -18.37 -8.20 -19.46
CA LEU A 349 -17.14 -7.60 -20.03
C LEU A 349 -15.88 -8.12 -19.34
N MET A 350 -15.92 -8.29 -18.00
CA MET A 350 -14.82 -8.90 -17.25
C MET A 350 -14.52 -10.32 -17.72
N TYR A 351 -15.56 -11.13 -17.99
CA TYR A 351 -15.40 -12.47 -18.54
C TYR A 351 -14.86 -12.45 -19.97
N GLU A 352 -15.42 -11.61 -20.85
CA GLU A 352 -15.02 -11.51 -22.25
C GLU A 352 -13.57 -11.04 -22.43
N ALA A 353 -13.02 -10.31 -21.46
CA ALA A 353 -11.62 -9.90 -21.44
C ALA A 353 -10.64 -11.04 -21.06
N ILE A 354 -11.12 -12.15 -20.52
CA ILE A 354 -10.26 -13.26 -20.08
C ILE A 354 -9.70 -13.99 -21.31
N ASN A 355 -8.37 -14.00 -21.42
CA ASN A 355 -7.69 -14.85 -22.37
C ASN A 355 -7.77 -16.32 -21.94
N LEU A 356 -8.74 -17.06 -22.46
CA LEU A 356 -8.97 -18.47 -22.12
C LEU A 356 -7.76 -19.39 -22.39
N ASN A 357 -6.81 -18.99 -23.26
CA ASN A 357 -5.60 -19.79 -23.51
C ASN A 357 -4.68 -19.86 -22.28
N LEU A 358 -4.86 -18.98 -21.29
CA LEU A 358 -4.17 -19.10 -19.99
C LEU A 358 -4.54 -20.41 -19.25
N PHE A 359 -5.68 -21.00 -19.60
CA PHE A 359 -6.19 -22.24 -19.01
C PHE A 359 -6.06 -23.44 -19.95
N ASP A 360 -5.43 -23.30 -21.11
CA ASP A 360 -5.10 -24.46 -21.96
C ASP A 360 -3.84 -25.15 -21.41
N LEU A 361 -3.97 -25.75 -20.23
CA LEU A 361 -2.88 -26.33 -19.46
C LEU A 361 -3.29 -27.70 -18.90
N THR A 362 -2.32 -28.60 -18.84
CA THR A 362 -2.42 -29.87 -18.10
C THR A 362 -1.60 -29.82 -16.82
N ALA A 363 -1.82 -30.78 -15.92
CA ALA A 363 -1.00 -30.89 -14.70
C ALA A 363 0.50 -31.05 -15.01
N LYS A 364 0.83 -31.68 -16.15
CA LYS A 364 2.21 -31.81 -16.62
C LYS A 364 2.79 -30.46 -17.05
N ASP A 365 2.00 -29.63 -17.73
CA ASP A 365 2.44 -28.30 -18.15
C ASP A 365 2.68 -27.40 -16.94
N LEU A 366 1.83 -27.48 -15.91
CA LEU A 366 2.04 -26.78 -14.65
C LEU A 366 3.32 -27.25 -13.94
N ALA A 367 3.54 -28.56 -13.83
CA ALA A 367 4.76 -29.10 -13.24
C ALA A 367 6.03 -28.66 -14.01
N GLN A 368 5.97 -28.61 -15.34
CA GLN A 368 7.08 -28.12 -16.16
C GLN A 368 7.31 -26.62 -15.97
N LYS A 369 6.25 -25.80 -15.90
CA LYS A 369 6.35 -24.37 -15.61
C LYS A 369 6.99 -24.12 -14.25
N GLN A 370 6.57 -24.86 -13.22
CA GLN A 370 7.15 -24.77 -11.88
C GLN A 370 8.64 -25.14 -11.92
N GLN A 371 9.01 -26.24 -12.57
CA GLN A 371 10.41 -26.65 -12.71
C GLN A 371 11.29 -25.59 -13.40
N ILE A 372 10.78 -24.90 -14.41
CA ILE A 372 11.48 -23.80 -15.10
C ILE A 372 11.67 -22.60 -14.17
N LEU A 373 10.67 -22.29 -13.33
CA LEU A 373 10.75 -21.18 -12.37
C LEU A 373 11.74 -21.47 -11.24
N ASP A 374 11.81 -22.73 -10.79
CA ASP A 374 12.68 -23.20 -9.71
C ASP A 374 14.14 -23.35 -10.15
N THR A 375 14.41 -23.51 -11.45
CA THR A 375 15.77 -23.72 -11.96
C THR A 375 16.50 -22.38 -12.15
N PRO A 376 17.61 -22.12 -11.43
CA PRO A 376 18.37 -20.88 -11.57
C PRO A 376 19.02 -20.81 -12.96
N VAL A 377 19.03 -19.62 -13.55
CA VAL A 377 19.69 -19.36 -14.83
C VAL A 377 21.03 -18.69 -14.59
N THR A 378 22.13 -19.30 -15.05
CA THR A 378 23.45 -18.66 -15.02
C THR A 378 23.52 -17.53 -16.04
N LEU A 379 23.68 -16.29 -15.57
CA LEU A 379 23.79 -15.09 -16.41
C LEU A 379 25.25 -14.74 -16.72
N TYR A 380 26.15 -15.01 -15.77
CA TYR A 380 27.58 -14.80 -15.94
C TYR A 380 28.35 -15.83 -15.11
N LYS A 381 29.48 -16.29 -15.66
CA LYS A 381 30.43 -17.15 -14.96
C LYS A 381 31.81 -16.98 -15.57
N ASP A 382 32.82 -16.83 -14.72
CA ASP A 382 34.22 -16.82 -15.15
C ASP A 382 35.04 -17.96 -14.55
N ASP A 383 36.25 -18.15 -15.08
CA ASP A 383 37.19 -19.19 -14.65
C ASP A 383 37.89 -18.84 -13.32
N LYS A 384 37.65 -17.64 -12.79
CA LYS A 384 38.29 -17.14 -11.57
C LYS A 384 37.39 -17.28 -10.35
N GLY A 385 36.13 -17.69 -10.53
CA GLY A 385 35.22 -18.08 -9.46
C GLY A 385 34.08 -17.10 -9.17
N LEU A 386 33.81 -16.12 -10.04
CA LEU A 386 32.59 -15.30 -9.97
C LEU A 386 31.46 -15.97 -10.78
N GLU A 387 30.30 -16.16 -10.14
CA GLU A 387 29.08 -16.62 -10.79
C GLU A 387 27.92 -15.68 -10.44
N VAL A 388 27.11 -15.34 -11.43
CA VAL A 388 25.88 -14.56 -11.27
C VAL A 388 24.72 -15.36 -11.83
N LEU A 389 23.76 -15.67 -10.97
CA LEU A 389 22.60 -16.49 -11.27
C LEU A 389 21.32 -15.69 -11.05
N SER A 390 20.30 -15.96 -11.85
CA SER A 390 18.97 -15.38 -11.73
C SER A 390 17.98 -16.45 -11.30
N HIS A 391 17.21 -16.18 -10.26
CA HIS A 391 16.09 -17.00 -9.81
C HIS A 391 14.78 -16.38 -10.30
N ASN A 392 14.09 -17.08 -11.20
CA ASN A 392 12.90 -16.54 -11.87
C ASN A 392 11.70 -16.44 -10.93
N GLN A 393 11.55 -17.38 -9.98
CA GLN A 393 10.42 -17.45 -9.06
C GLN A 393 10.31 -16.21 -8.16
N ASN A 394 11.45 -15.79 -7.57
CA ASN A 394 11.53 -14.71 -6.58
C ASN A 394 12.16 -13.43 -7.16
N ARG A 395 12.46 -13.46 -8.46
CA ARG A 395 13.15 -12.39 -9.19
C ARG A 395 14.42 -11.95 -8.48
N SER A 396 15.15 -12.90 -7.92
CA SER A 396 16.37 -12.61 -7.18
C SER A 396 17.61 -12.82 -8.04
N LEU A 397 18.65 -12.07 -7.71
CA LEU A 397 19.97 -12.17 -8.29
C LEU A 397 20.91 -12.73 -7.22
N GLN A 398 21.48 -13.90 -7.51
CA GLN A 398 22.47 -14.53 -6.66
C GLN A 398 23.87 -14.26 -7.24
N ILE A 399 24.77 -13.76 -6.40
CA ILE A 399 26.15 -13.46 -6.75
C ILE A 399 27.05 -14.31 -5.86
N VAL A 400 27.79 -15.22 -6.46
CA VAL A 400 28.73 -16.13 -5.79
C VAL A 400 30.15 -15.71 -6.13
N ASN A 401 30.94 -15.37 -5.12
CA ASN A 401 32.39 -15.17 -5.26
C ASN A 401 33.12 -16.27 -4.50
N SER A 402 33.51 -17.32 -5.22
CA SER A 402 34.31 -18.44 -4.68
C SER A 402 35.82 -18.18 -4.70
N SER A 403 36.25 -17.01 -5.20
CA SER A 403 37.65 -16.65 -5.33
C SER A 403 38.24 -16.06 -4.04
N ALA A 404 39.57 -15.95 -3.99
CA ALA A 404 40.29 -15.26 -2.93
C ALA A 404 40.34 -13.72 -3.09
N ASN A 405 39.80 -13.19 -4.19
CA ASN A 405 39.88 -11.76 -4.53
C ASN A 405 38.50 -11.09 -4.45
N CYS A 406 38.51 -9.78 -4.22
CA CYS A 406 37.29 -8.97 -4.29
C CYS A 406 36.94 -8.67 -5.76
N TYR A 407 35.66 -8.77 -6.10
CA TYR A 407 35.13 -8.30 -7.38
C TYR A 407 34.50 -6.92 -7.22
N ILE A 408 34.61 -6.10 -8.26
CA ILE A 408 33.92 -4.82 -8.36
C ILE A 408 32.93 -4.92 -9.53
N ILE A 409 31.65 -4.99 -9.21
CA ILE A 409 30.58 -4.87 -10.19
C ILE A 409 30.29 -3.38 -10.37
N SER A 410 30.33 -2.89 -11.61
CA SER A 410 30.03 -1.51 -11.95
C SER A 410 29.24 -1.42 -13.25
N SER A 411 28.62 -0.27 -13.50
CA SER A 411 27.89 0.02 -14.75
C SER A 411 28.78 -0.05 -16.00
N SER A 412 30.10 0.07 -15.86
CA SER A 412 31.06 -0.02 -16.98
C SER A 412 31.41 -1.46 -17.39
N TRP A 413 31.09 -2.48 -16.60
CA TRP A 413 31.46 -3.87 -16.90
C TRP A 413 30.51 -4.53 -17.92
N GLN A 414 30.70 -4.21 -19.19
CA GLN A 414 29.79 -4.60 -20.27
C GLN A 414 29.58 -6.13 -20.42
N GLU A 415 30.61 -6.94 -20.15
CA GLU A 415 30.52 -8.40 -20.23
C GLU A 415 29.52 -9.00 -19.25
N LEU A 416 29.41 -8.41 -18.04
CA LEU A 416 28.44 -8.81 -17.03
C LEU A 416 27.09 -8.11 -17.22
N GLN A 417 27.07 -6.84 -17.65
CA GLN A 417 25.83 -6.08 -17.85
C GLN A 417 25.01 -6.60 -19.05
N THR A 418 25.65 -6.98 -20.17
CA THR A 418 24.94 -7.38 -21.40
C THR A 418 24.00 -8.59 -21.20
N PRO A 419 24.42 -9.69 -20.54
CA PRO A 419 23.51 -10.81 -20.22
C PRO A 419 22.35 -10.39 -19.30
N LEU A 420 22.62 -9.56 -18.29
CA LEU A 420 21.60 -9.07 -17.35
C LEU A 420 20.51 -8.27 -18.08
N GLN A 421 20.89 -7.38 -18.99
CA GLN A 421 19.96 -6.56 -19.77
C GLN A 421 19.06 -7.37 -20.70
N LYS A 422 19.58 -8.48 -21.24
CA LYS A 422 18.82 -9.37 -22.13
C LYS A 422 17.86 -10.28 -21.37
N HIS A 423 18.10 -10.48 -20.07
CA HIS A 423 17.28 -11.35 -19.26
C HIS A 423 16.06 -10.61 -18.71
N SER A 424 14.94 -11.32 -18.57
CA SER A 424 13.67 -10.76 -18.09
C SER A 424 13.55 -10.71 -16.56
N THR A 425 14.59 -11.05 -15.80
CA THR A 425 14.49 -11.17 -14.33
C THR A 425 14.76 -9.87 -13.61
N LEU A 426 15.73 -9.09 -14.09
CA LEU A 426 16.04 -7.79 -13.51
C LEU A 426 15.10 -6.76 -14.12
N GLU A 427 14.22 -6.25 -13.28
CA GLU A 427 13.36 -5.12 -13.59
C GLU A 427 13.94 -3.86 -12.94
N PRO A 428 13.65 -2.66 -13.48
CA PRO A 428 14.12 -1.42 -12.89
C PRO A 428 13.67 -1.27 -11.44
N GLY A 429 14.57 -0.86 -10.55
CA GLY A 429 14.26 -0.66 -9.14
C GLY A 429 15.41 -0.99 -8.20
N ILE A 430 15.13 -0.88 -6.89
CA ILE A 430 16.07 -1.24 -5.83
C ILE A 430 15.92 -2.72 -5.52
N TYR A 431 17.05 -3.40 -5.41
CA TYR A 431 17.15 -4.76 -4.92
C TYR A 431 17.95 -4.77 -3.64
N LEU A 432 17.55 -5.62 -2.71
CA LEU A 432 18.02 -5.62 -1.35
C LEU A 432 18.67 -6.96 -1.02
N SER A 433 19.81 -6.90 -0.34
CA SER A 433 20.49 -8.10 0.15
C SER A 433 19.68 -8.74 1.29
N HIS A 434 19.57 -10.07 1.26
CA HIS A 434 19.09 -10.87 2.39
C HIS A 434 20.09 -10.90 3.54
N THR A 435 21.38 -10.72 3.24
CA THR A 435 22.45 -10.67 4.23
C THR A 435 22.82 -9.23 4.55
N VAL A 436 22.74 -8.86 5.83
CA VAL A 436 23.19 -7.54 6.34
C VAL A 436 24.42 -7.73 7.21
N ALA A 437 25.57 -7.28 6.73
CA ALA A 437 26.81 -7.28 7.50
C ALA A 437 27.75 -6.16 7.02
N GLU A 438 28.76 -5.87 7.84
CA GLU A 438 29.84 -4.95 7.46
C GLU A 438 30.51 -5.42 6.17
N HIS A 439 30.87 -4.47 5.30
CA HIS A 439 31.49 -4.70 3.99
C HIS A 439 30.66 -5.49 2.96
N ILE A 440 29.47 -5.99 3.32
CA ILE A 440 28.54 -6.60 2.37
C ILE A 440 27.64 -5.50 1.80
N PRO A 441 27.60 -5.30 0.47
CA PRO A 441 26.70 -4.33 -0.13
C PRO A 441 25.24 -4.65 0.25
N SER A 442 24.55 -3.69 0.85
CA SER A 442 23.19 -3.89 1.36
C SER A 442 22.11 -3.85 0.27
N TYR A 443 22.44 -3.28 -0.89
CA TYR A 443 21.50 -3.10 -2.00
C TYR A 443 22.23 -2.96 -3.34
N LEU A 444 21.46 -3.08 -4.42
CA LEU A 444 21.84 -2.63 -5.75
C LEU A 444 20.66 -1.89 -6.40
N TRP A 445 20.94 -0.92 -7.25
CA TRP A 445 19.94 -0.21 -8.04
C TRP A 445 20.07 -0.57 -9.52
N VAL A 446 18.95 -0.99 -10.10
CA VAL A 446 18.80 -1.32 -11.52
C VAL A 446 18.06 -0.19 -12.22
N ARG A 447 18.66 0.33 -13.30
CA ARG A 447 18.09 1.38 -14.15
C ARG A 447 17.02 0.86 -15.11
N ASP A 448 16.35 1.78 -15.78
CA ASP A 448 15.35 1.48 -16.81
C ASP A 448 15.90 0.65 -17.98
N ASP A 449 17.19 0.81 -18.29
CA ASP A 449 17.92 0.01 -19.30
C ASP A 449 18.50 -1.29 -18.74
N LYS A 450 18.06 -1.71 -17.54
CA LYS A 450 18.45 -2.93 -16.83
C LYS A 450 19.93 -3.02 -16.44
N VAL A 451 20.65 -1.89 -16.45
CA VAL A 451 22.02 -1.80 -15.94
C VAL A 451 22.01 -1.69 -14.42
N ILE A 452 22.87 -2.46 -13.75
CA ILE A 452 23.18 -2.25 -12.33
C ILE A 452 24.07 -1.01 -12.23
N GLU A 453 23.53 0.10 -11.72
CA GLU A 453 24.25 1.37 -11.61
C GLU A 453 25.11 1.43 -10.33
N THR A 454 24.61 0.85 -9.23
CA THR A 454 25.36 0.81 -7.97
C THR A 454 26.67 0.05 -8.15
N THR A 455 27.78 0.64 -7.69
CA THR A 455 29.07 -0.08 -7.67
C THR A 455 29.12 -1.00 -6.46
N LEU A 456 29.19 -2.30 -6.69
CA LEU A 456 29.21 -3.33 -5.64
C LEU A 456 30.62 -3.89 -5.48
N LYS A 457 31.15 -3.85 -4.25
CA LYS A 457 32.36 -4.58 -3.88
C LYS A 457 31.94 -5.91 -3.28
N ILE A 458 32.16 -7.00 -4.02
CA ILE A 458 31.79 -8.36 -3.61
C ILE A 458 33.00 -8.99 -2.91
N PRO A 459 32.97 -9.23 -1.57
CA PRO A 459 34.10 -9.81 -0.85
C PRO A 459 34.45 -11.24 -1.31
N PRO A 460 35.65 -11.76 -1.02
CA PRO A 460 36.02 -13.15 -1.24
C PRO A 460 35.13 -14.13 -0.46
N SER A 461 34.93 -15.33 -1.00
CA SER A 461 34.23 -16.45 -0.33
C SER A 461 32.83 -16.12 0.20
N VAL A 462 32.05 -15.35 -0.54
CA VAL A 462 30.67 -15.00 -0.18
C VAL A 462 29.68 -15.46 -1.24
N GLU A 463 28.46 -15.67 -0.78
CA GLU A 463 27.28 -15.90 -1.60
C GLU A 463 26.23 -14.89 -1.13
N LEU A 464 25.78 -14.04 -2.06
CA LEU A 464 24.86 -12.95 -1.78
C LEU A 464 23.63 -13.10 -2.65
N GLU A 465 22.45 -12.99 -2.05
CA GLU A 465 21.19 -12.96 -2.77
C GLU A 465 20.55 -11.58 -2.63
N TYR A 466 20.16 -11.01 -3.77
CA TYR A 466 19.46 -9.75 -3.86
C TYR A 466 18.08 -9.97 -4.46
N SER A 467 17.03 -9.71 -3.70
CA SER A 467 15.65 -9.71 -4.21
C SER A 467 15.17 -8.29 -4.42
N SER A 468 14.16 -8.12 -5.28
CA SER A 468 13.50 -6.80 -5.41
C SER A 468 13.13 -6.27 -4.03
N ALA A 469 13.34 -4.97 -3.78
CA ALA A 469 12.93 -4.33 -2.53
C ALA A 469 11.47 -4.63 -2.22
N PHE A 470 10.66 -4.80 -3.25
CA PHE A 470 9.26 -5.18 -3.20
C PHE A 470 8.99 -6.48 -2.40
N GLU A 471 9.85 -7.50 -2.49
CA GLU A 471 9.72 -8.76 -1.75
C GLU A 471 9.83 -8.56 -0.23
N PHE A 472 10.60 -7.56 0.20
CA PHE A 472 10.81 -7.29 1.62
C PHE A 472 9.59 -6.68 2.29
N PHE A 473 8.57 -6.27 1.55
CA PHE A 473 7.36 -5.71 2.15
C PHE A 473 6.32 -6.77 2.53
N SER A 474 6.58 -8.05 2.24
CA SER A 474 5.79 -9.14 2.80
C SER A 474 5.89 -9.13 4.33
N ALA A 475 4.75 -9.28 5.03
CA ALA A 475 4.71 -9.28 6.49
C ALA A 475 5.51 -10.44 7.11
N ARG A 476 5.80 -11.47 6.31
CA ARG A 476 6.67 -12.60 6.69
C ARG A 476 8.15 -12.24 6.71
N VAL A 477 8.56 -11.23 5.94
CA VAL A 477 9.96 -10.81 5.76
C VAL A 477 10.27 -9.56 6.57
N SER A 478 9.37 -8.58 6.58
CA SER A 478 9.53 -7.39 7.41
C SER A 478 8.20 -6.71 7.72
N GLN A 479 8.20 -5.92 8.80
CA GLN A 479 7.12 -5.01 9.11
C GLN A 479 7.38 -3.64 8.49
N VAL A 480 6.45 -3.17 7.65
CA VAL A 480 6.49 -1.80 7.12
C VAL A 480 6.06 -0.81 8.22
N LEU A 481 6.99 0.03 8.69
CA LEU A 481 6.70 1.07 9.69
C LEU A 481 6.20 2.37 9.04
N PHE A 482 6.75 2.73 7.88
CA PHE A 482 6.43 3.97 7.18
C PHE A 482 6.55 3.79 5.66
N TYR A 483 5.64 4.41 4.91
CA TYR A 483 5.70 4.52 3.45
C TYR A 483 4.96 5.77 2.97
N ASP A 484 5.60 6.58 2.13
CA ASP A 484 5.00 7.79 1.53
C ASP A 484 4.91 7.75 -0.01
N GLY A 485 5.30 6.64 -0.64
CA GLY A 485 5.35 6.51 -2.09
C GLY A 485 6.75 6.52 -2.70
N GLN A 486 7.76 6.99 -1.95
CA GLN A 486 9.17 7.08 -2.36
C GLN A 486 10.14 6.61 -1.28
N ILE A 487 9.82 6.89 -0.02
CA ILE A 487 10.60 6.48 1.14
C ILE A 487 9.86 5.34 1.85
N THR A 488 10.60 4.33 2.28
CA THR A 488 10.09 3.23 3.10
C THR A 488 10.97 3.03 4.32
N ILE A 489 10.34 2.79 5.48
CA ILE A 489 11.03 2.29 6.67
C ILE A 489 10.49 0.89 6.99
N LEU A 490 11.38 -0.10 6.98
CA LEU A 490 11.09 -1.49 7.29
C LEU A 490 11.75 -1.88 8.62
N LYS A 491 11.06 -2.69 9.40
CA LYS A 491 11.60 -3.42 10.55
C LYS A 491 11.73 -4.88 10.15
N GLN A 492 12.96 -5.35 9.93
CA GLN A 492 13.22 -6.75 9.63
C GLN A 492 13.29 -7.59 10.91
N GLU A 493 13.88 -7.01 11.96
CA GLU A 493 14.04 -7.63 13.27
C GLU A 493 13.91 -6.55 14.35
N GLU A 494 13.80 -6.91 15.63
CA GLU A 494 13.79 -5.93 16.74
C GLU A 494 15.00 -4.98 16.73
N SER A 495 16.15 -5.47 16.26
CA SER A 495 17.41 -4.73 16.26
C SER A 495 17.83 -4.19 14.88
N LEU A 496 17.03 -4.40 13.84
CA LEU A 496 17.40 -4.07 12.46
C LEU A 496 16.29 -3.33 11.72
N LEU A 497 16.57 -2.07 11.40
CA LEU A 497 15.72 -1.22 10.58
C LEU A 497 16.36 -1.02 9.20
N ARG A 498 15.55 -0.93 8.16
CA ARG A 498 16.01 -0.65 6.80
C ARG A 498 15.24 0.53 6.23
N ILE A 499 15.94 1.47 5.60
CA ILE A 499 15.34 2.64 4.96
C ILE A 499 15.64 2.59 3.47
N ILE A 500 14.59 2.63 2.64
CA ILE A 500 14.68 2.52 1.17
C ILE A 500 14.20 3.82 0.56
N ASN A 501 15.06 4.51 -0.18
CA ASN A 501 14.74 5.73 -0.92
C ASN A 501 14.72 5.44 -2.42
N GLU A 502 13.52 5.35 -2.99
CA GLU A 502 13.27 5.11 -4.41
C GLU A 502 13.29 6.41 -5.25
N SER A 503 13.55 7.57 -4.63
CA SER A 503 13.54 8.86 -5.33
C SER A 503 14.89 9.23 -5.93
N ASN A 504 14.87 10.21 -6.84
CA ASN A 504 16.06 10.80 -7.44
C ASN A 504 16.72 11.90 -6.57
N HIS A 505 16.28 12.08 -5.32
CA HIS A 505 16.84 13.08 -4.41
C HIS A 505 17.19 12.46 -3.05
N GLU A 506 18.09 13.11 -2.30
CA GLU A 506 18.39 12.71 -0.93
C GLU A 506 17.17 13.00 -0.03
N TYR A 507 16.79 12.01 0.79
CA TYR A 507 15.78 12.18 1.82
C TYR A 507 16.42 12.52 3.16
N ASN A 508 15.85 13.52 3.83
CA ASN A 508 16.27 13.95 5.15
C ASN A 508 15.20 13.55 6.18
N LEU A 509 15.37 12.38 6.80
CA LEU A 509 14.52 11.95 7.89
C LEU A 509 14.93 12.72 9.13
N GLN A 510 13.97 13.38 9.78
CA GLN A 510 14.27 14.25 10.90
C GLN A 510 13.16 14.21 11.96
N PRO A 511 13.47 14.56 13.22
CA PRO A 511 12.50 14.54 14.33
C PRO A 511 11.30 15.48 14.12
N MET A 512 11.41 16.44 13.19
CA MET A 512 10.33 17.36 12.85
C MET A 512 9.25 16.73 11.95
N TRP A 513 9.57 15.60 11.29
CA TRP A 513 8.64 14.87 10.45
C TRP A 513 7.74 13.98 11.31
N LYS A 514 6.51 14.43 11.55
CA LYS A 514 5.59 13.81 12.52
C LYS A 514 5.28 12.35 12.20
N GLU A 515 5.04 12.05 10.93
CA GLU A 515 4.63 10.73 10.47
C GLU A 515 5.76 9.72 10.64
N VAL A 516 7.00 10.07 10.24
CA VAL A 516 8.20 9.25 10.48
C VAL A 516 8.48 9.09 11.98
N ARG A 517 8.40 10.20 12.74
CA ARG A 517 8.61 10.15 14.19
C ARG A 517 7.59 9.21 14.84
N GLN A 518 6.33 9.31 14.47
CA GLN A 518 5.26 8.45 14.98
C GLN A 518 5.43 7.00 14.53
N ALA A 519 5.88 6.74 13.30
CA ALA A 519 6.14 5.39 12.80
C ALA A 519 7.25 4.67 13.58
N LEU A 520 8.25 5.42 14.03
CA LEU A 520 9.34 4.90 14.85
C LEU A 520 9.02 4.91 16.35
N LYS A 521 7.86 5.44 16.76
CA LYS A 521 7.41 5.39 18.15
C LYS A 521 7.07 3.95 18.53
N GLY A 522 7.66 3.48 19.64
CA GLY A 522 7.48 2.10 20.12
C GLY A 522 8.51 1.10 19.60
N GLN A 523 9.46 1.52 18.75
CA GLN A 523 10.66 0.72 18.49
C GLN A 523 11.60 0.75 19.71
N VAL A 524 12.57 -0.17 19.75
CA VAL A 524 13.55 -0.24 20.86
C VAL A 524 14.28 1.10 20.97
N SER A 525 14.19 1.73 22.14
CA SER A 525 14.87 3.00 22.34
C SER A 525 16.38 2.78 22.41
N GLY A 526 17.14 3.56 21.63
CA GLY A 526 18.58 3.42 21.55
C GLY A 526 19.17 4.06 20.31
N VAL A 527 20.43 3.74 20.10
CA VAL A 527 21.24 4.20 18.98
C VAL A 527 21.36 3.08 17.97
N TYR A 528 21.05 3.38 16.72
CA TYR A 528 21.25 2.50 15.59
C TYR A 528 22.25 3.14 14.62
N THR A 529 23.11 2.35 14.00
CA THR A 529 24.11 2.84 13.04
C THR A 529 24.00 2.14 11.70
N ASP A 530 24.29 2.87 10.62
CA ASP A 530 24.43 2.29 9.28
C ASP A 530 25.50 1.19 9.33
N VAL A 531 25.11 -0.03 8.96
CA VAL A 531 25.99 -1.21 8.98
C VAL A 531 27.13 -1.08 7.97
N LEU A 532 26.92 -0.39 6.84
CA LEU A 532 27.92 -0.33 5.77
C LEU A 532 28.90 0.83 5.95
N ASN A 533 28.41 2.01 6.36
CA ASN A 533 29.21 3.22 6.48
C ASN A 533 28.89 4.02 7.76
N PRO A 534 29.15 3.47 8.96
CA PRO A 534 28.73 4.08 10.23
C PRO A 534 29.38 5.44 10.51
N ASP A 535 30.50 5.76 9.85
CA ASP A 535 31.27 6.98 10.08
C ASP A 535 30.86 8.16 9.20
N LEU A 536 30.04 7.94 8.16
CA LEU A 536 29.56 9.06 7.36
C LEU A 536 28.59 9.94 8.19
N PRO A 537 28.52 11.26 7.90
CA PRO A 537 27.57 12.13 8.57
C PRO A 537 26.13 11.64 8.42
N PHE A 538 25.34 11.81 9.49
CA PHE A 538 23.91 11.45 9.54
C PHE A 538 23.60 9.96 9.29
N ARG A 539 24.55 9.09 9.64
CA ARG A 539 24.42 7.61 9.65
C ARG A 539 24.17 7.02 11.04
N THR A 540 23.70 7.85 11.96
CA THR A 540 23.31 7.45 13.31
C THR A 540 21.85 7.81 13.54
N MET A 541 21.02 6.80 13.74
CA MET A 541 19.61 6.94 14.07
C MET A 541 19.42 6.80 15.58
N MET A 542 18.92 7.83 16.24
CA MET A 542 18.55 7.79 17.66
C MET A 542 17.03 7.68 17.75
N ILE A 543 16.54 6.70 18.50
CA ILE A 543 15.12 6.50 18.75
C ILE A 543 14.88 6.61 20.26
N GLY A 544 14.05 7.58 20.65
CA GLY A 544 13.60 7.76 22.02
C GLY A 544 12.16 7.35 22.25
N ALA A 545 11.63 7.71 23.42
CA ALA A 545 10.26 7.36 23.83
C ALA A 545 9.18 7.91 22.88
N ASP A 546 9.46 9.03 22.22
CA ASP A 546 8.56 9.68 21.27
C ASP A 546 8.89 9.41 19.80
N GLY A 547 9.82 8.49 19.50
CA GLY A 547 10.22 8.11 18.15
C GLY A 547 11.60 8.67 17.75
N LEU A 548 11.74 9.07 16.48
CA LEU A 548 13.02 9.57 15.93
C LEU A 548 13.51 10.85 16.64
N GLU A 549 14.73 10.81 17.17
CA GLU A 549 15.42 11.92 17.86
C GLU A 549 16.65 12.45 17.10
N SER A 550 17.10 11.79 16.03
CA SER A 550 18.21 12.26 15.21
C SER A 550 17.81 12.54 13.75
N ARG A 551 18.68 13.28 13.06
CA ARG A 551 18.62 13.46 11.61
C ARG A 551 19.33 12.30 10.91
N VAL A 552 18.68 11.70 9.90
CA VAL A 552 19.21 10.60 9.08
C VAL A 552 19.08 10.96 7.61
N LYS A 553 20.19 10.89 6.86
CA LYS A 553 20.22 11.17 5.43
C LYS A 553 20.26 9.89 4.61
N VAL A 554 19.37 9.80 3.63
CA VAL A 554 19.22 8.63 2.76
C VAL A 554 19.48 9.05 1.32
N PRO A 555 20.61 8.62 0.71
CA PRO A 555 20.93 8.96 -0.68
C PRO A 555 19.81 8.57 -1.65
N PRO A 556 19.72 9.23 -2.82
CA PRO A 556 18.77 8.82 -3.86
C PRO A 556 19.00 7.38 -4.29
N LEU A 557 17.92 6.70 -4.68
CA LEU A 557 17.95 5.36 -5.28
C LEU A 557 18.79 4.36 -4.48
N SER A 558 18.62 4.37 -3.15
CA SER A 558 19.46 3.62 -2.22
C SER A 558 18.70 2.95 -1.09
N SER A 559 19.36 2.03 -0.39
CA SER A 559 18.85 1.46 0.85
C SER A 559 19.92 1.38 1.93
N LEU A 560 19.55 1.76 3.15
CA LEU A 560 20.41 1.76 4.33
C LEU A 560 19.89 0.80 5.39
N SER A 561 20.78 0.06 6.01
CA SER A 561 20.46 -0.85 7.09
C SER A 561 21.03 -0.32 8.40
N PHE A 562 20.17 -0.04 9.37
CA PHE A 562 20.48 0.50 10.68
C PHE A 562 20.35 -0.60 11.74
N LYS A 563 21.46 -0.94 12.39
CA LYS A 563 21.50 -1.97 13.45
C LYS A 563 21.65 -1.33 14.81
N TYR A 564 20.89 -1.81 15.79
CA TYR A 564 20.96 -1.37 17.19
C TYR A 564 22.38 -1.58 17.74
N GLN A 565 22.90 -0.58 18.44
CA GLN A 565 24.23 -0.57 19.04
C GLN A 565 24.15 -0.53 20.57
N CYS A 566 23.48 0.48 21.13
CA CYS A 566 23.44 0.73 22.56
C CYS A 566 22.20 1.53 22.98
N PRO A 567 21.84 1.54 24.29
CA PRO A 567 20.83 2.44 24.83
C PRO A 567 21.22 3.91 24.67
N LEU A 568 20.22 4.80 24.60
CA LEU A 568 20.47 6.25 24.50
C LEU A 568 21.30 6.80 25.67
N SER A 569 21.21 6.19 26.86
CA SER A 569 21.97 6.61 28.05
C SER A 569 23.49 6.41 27.94
N GLU A 570 23.96 5.65 26.94
CA GLU A 570 25.40 5.44 26.72
C GLU A 570 26.03 6.50 25.79
N ILE A 571 25.21 7.34 25.16
CA ILE A 571 25.68 8.47 24.37
C ILE A 571 25.42 9.78 25.09
N ASN A 572 26.35 10.72 24.97
CA ASN A 572 26.17 12.08 25.47
C ASN A 572 25.63 12.96 24.34
N ARG A 573 24.32 13.24 24.35
CA ARG A 573 23.66 14.06 23.32
C ARG A 573 23.88 15.54 23.60
N VAL A 574 24.61 16.20 22.71
CA VAL A 574 25.02 17.60 22.83
C VAL A 574 24.06 18.49 22.05
N ALA A 575 23.45 19.46 22.72
CA ALA A 575 22.70 20.52 22.08
C ALA A 575 23.62 21.69 21.70
N ILE A 576 23.47 22.23 20.49
CA ILE A 576 24.13 23.47 20.08
C ILE A 576 23.14 24.62 20.23
N LEU A 577 23.45 25.59 21.09
CA LEU A 577 22.62 26.78 21.33
C LEU A 577 23.43 28.05 21.00
N PRO A 578 23.20 28.65 19.81
CA PRO A 578 23.78 29.95 19.50
C PRO A 578 23.24 31.02 20.46
N ILE A 579 24.14 31.86 20.97
CA ILE A 579 23.84 32.95 21.91
C ILE A 579 24.32 34.32 21.38
N GLY A 580 24.33 34.43 20.06
CA GLY A 580 24.32 35.71 19.35
C GLY A 580 25.67 36.26 18.87
N ASP A 581 25.62 37.57 18.64
CA ASP A 581 26.38 38.44 17.71
C ASP A 581 26.17 38.15 16.22
N ARG A 582 24.94 38.44 15.75
CA ARG A 582 24.45 38.29 14.37
C ARG A 582 24.19 36.82 13.99
N CYS A 583 23.79 36.59 12.74
CA CYS A 583 23.39 35.28 12.22
C CYS A 583 24.56 34.33 11.88
N ALA A 584 25.82 34.70 12.17
CA ALA A 584 27.01 34.00 11.68
C ALA A 584 27.03 32.50 12.04
N ILE A 585 26.77 32.15 13.30
CA ILE A 585 26.73 30.74 13.74
C ILE A 585 25.55 29.99 13.11
N ARG A 586 24.37 30.63 12.99
CA ARG A 586 23.23 30.01 12.32
C ARG A 586 23.54 29.70 10.85
N MET A 587 24.23 30.61 10.16
CA MET A 587 24.61 30.43 8.76
C MET A 587 25.55 29.24 8.56
N VAL A 588 26.59 29.09 9.39
CA VAL A 588 27.52 27.95 9.27
C VAL A 588 26.86 26.63 9.69
N LEU A 589 26.08 26.61 10.77
CA LEU A 589 25.35 25.41 11.19
C LEU A 589 24.35 24.96 10.12
N HIS A 590 23.74 25.90 9.40
CA HIS A 590 22.85 25.60 8.28
C HIS A 590 23.58 24.91 7.12
N LYS A 591 24.80 25.34 6.76
CA LYS A 591 25.61 24.67 5.73
C LYS A 591 26.15 23.31 6.17
N MET A 592 26.39 23.14 7.47
CA MET A 592 26.71 21.83 8.05
C MET A 592 25.47 20.93 8.21
N GLU A 593 24.28 21.53 8.10
CA GLU A 593 23.01 20.90 8.46
C GLU A 593 22.97 20.40 9.91
N TYR A 594 23.69 21.06 10.81
CA TYR A 594 23.62 20.85 12.26
C TYR A 594 22.57 21.78 12.90
N ASP A 595 21.90 22.60 12.09
CA ASP A 595 20.88 23.53 12.52
C ASP A 595 19.54 22.84 12.82
N GLY A 596 19.12 22.94 14.08
CA GLY A 596 17.78 22.56 14.51
C GLY A 596 16.72 23.62 14.17
N PRO A 597 15.52 23.53 14.79
CA PRO A 597 14.55 24.62 14.70
C PRO A 597 15.17 25.93 15.24
N ALA A 598 14.69 27.07 14.75
CA ALA A 598 15.24 28.37 15.15
C ALA A 598 15.13 28.59 16.67
N TYR A 599 16.21 29.08 17.28
CA TYR A 599 16.29 29.56 18.66
C TYR A 599 16.22 31.10 18.73
N PRO A 600 16.02 31.70 19.93
CA PRO A 600 15.80 33.14 20.05
C PRO A 600 16.92 33.99 19.48
N PHE A 601 18.17 33.55 19.59
CA PHE A 601 19.33 34.34 19.16
C PHE A 601 19.84 34.05 17.74
N ASP A 602 19.29 33.03 17.06
CA ASP A 602 19.81 32.56 15.75
C ASP A 602 19.79 33.64 14.66
N LEU A 603 18.80 34.53 14.72
CA LEU A 603 18.52 35.55 13.69
C LEU A 603 18.45 36.96 14.30
N THR A 604 18.95 37.12 15.52
CA THR A 604 19.03 38.42 16.20
C THR A 604 20.47 38.90 16.25
N ARG A 605 20.65 40.21 16.36
CA ARG A 605 21.95 40.78 16.72
C ARG A 605 21.93 41.08 18.21
N THR A 606 22.96 40.59 18.92
CA THR A 606 23.16 40.87 20.35
C THR A 606 24.62 41.22 20.60
N THR A 607 24.94 42.51 20.61
CA THR A 607 26.34 43.00 20.72
C THR A 607 26.90 42.93 22.13
N ASN A 608 26.05 42.79 23.15
CA ASN A 608 26.43 42.77 24.55
C ASN A 608 26.11 41.41 25.18
N LEU A 609 27.10 40.72 25.76
CA LEU A 609 26.88 39.44 26.44
C LEU A 609 26.04 39.62 27.72
N SER A 610 26.18 40.72 28.46
CA SER A 610 25.38 40.95 29.66
C SER A 610 23.88 41.01 29.37
N ASP A 611 23.48 41.52 28.20
CA ASP A 611 22.07 41.52 27.77
C ASP A 611 21.59 40.09 27.51
N VAL A 612 22.39 39.27 26.80
CA VAL A 612 22.09 37.84 26.57
C VAL A 612 21.91 37.10 27.89
N THR A 613 22.81 37.36 28.84
CA THR A 613 22.78 36.79 30.18
C THR A 613 21.47 37.12 30.90
N ASP A 614 21.07 38.40 30.96
CA ASP A 614 19.82 38.84 31.60
C ASP A 614 18.57 38.31 30.87
N ILE A 615 18.60 38.22 29.54
CA ILE A 615 17.50 37.63 28.74
C ILE A 615 17.29 36.16 29.12
N ILE A 616 18.36 35.36 29.20
CA ILE A 616 18.26 33.93 29.55
C ILE A 616 17.84 33.76 31.01
N GLU A 617 18.39 34.58 31.92
CA GLU A 617 18.03 34.58 33.33
C GLU A 617 16.52 34.85 33.54
N ASN A 618 15.98 35.83 32.84
CA ASN A 618 14.55 36.18 32.86
C ASN A 618 13.67 35.26 32.02
N GLY A 619 14.20 34.16 31.46
CA GLY A 619 13.41 33.22 30.66
C GLY A 619 12.83 33.85 29.39
N PHE A 620 13.55 34.81 28.80
CA PHE A 620 13.15 35.59 27.63
C PHE A 620 11.95 36.52 27.84
N PHE A 621 11.48 36.68 29.07
CA PHE A 621 10.39 37.60 29.41
C PHE A 621 10.77 39.04 29.06
N ASP A 622 9.91 39.73 28.29
CA ASP A 622 10.10 41.05 27.66
C ASP A 622 10.76 41.08 26.27
N MET A 623 11.37 40.00 25.76
CA MET A 623 12.15 40.03 24.50
C MET A 623 11.38 40.51 23.26
N TRP A 624 10.06 40.35 23.28
CA TRP A 624 9.15 40.85 22.25
C TRP A 624 8.04 41.76 22.82
N ASN A 625 8.27 42.33 24.01
CA ASN A 625 7.30 43.25 24.63
C ASN A 625 7.22 44.55 23.82
N PRO A 626 6.04 44.92 23.30
CA PRO A 626 5.86 46.12 22.48
C PRO A 626 6.41 47.40 23.10
N ASP A 627 6.33 47.56 24.43
CA ASP A 627 6.77 48.76 25.14
C ASP A 627 8.28 49.02 25.02
N PHE A 628 9.06 47.97 24.76
CA PHE A 628 10.50 48.06 24.60
C PHE A 628 10.97 47.95 23.15
N LEU A 629 10.07 47.79 22.18
CA LEU A 629 10.43 47.56 20.79
C LEU A 629 10.22 48.82 19.95
N HIS A 630 11.27 49.28 19.29
CA HIS A 630 11.26 50.51 18.49
C HIS A 630 11.83 50.24 17.10
N TYR A 631 11.08 50.58 16.04
CA TYR A 631 11.55 50.43 14.67
C TYR A 631 12.38 51.65 14.24
N ASN A 632 13.58 51.39 13.73
CA ASN A 632 14.43 52.36 13.04
C ASN A 632 14.28 52.15 11.52
N HIS A 633 13.75 53.17 10.84
CA HIS A 633 13.48 53.12 9.41
C HIS A 633 14.75 53.20 8.55
N GLU A 634 15.74 54.02 8.93
CA GLU A 634 16.97 54.19 8.15
C GLU A 634 17.78 52.91 8.06
N GLU A 635 17.76 52.12 9.13
CA GLU A 635 18.50 50.86 9.22
C GLU A 635 17.61 49.62 8.99
N ALA A 636 16.33 49.84 8.69
CA ALA A 636 15.31 48.80 8.54
C ALA A 636 15.35 47.74 9.65
N ARG A 637 15.40 48.18 10.92
CA ARG A 637 15.73 47.32 12.06
C ARG A 637 14.93 47.67 13.30
N ILE A 638 14.55 46.66 14.08
CA ILE A 638 13.87 46.84 15.37
C ILE A 638 14.90 46.78 16.49
N TYR A 639 14.88 47.75 17.40
CA TYR A 639 15.76 47.86 18.56
C TYR A 639 15.00 47.65 19.87
N HIS A 640 15.70 47.12 20.87
CA HIS A 640 15.14 46.89 22.19
C HIS A 640 15.60 47.97 23.20
N GLY A 641 14.65 48.65 23.87
CA GLY A 641 14.93 49.75 24.80
C GLY A 641 15.54 49.32 26.13
N LYS A 642 15.15 48.14 26.65
CA LYS A 642 15.76 47.51 27.85
C LYS A 642 17.15 46.92 27.56
N TRP A 643 17.24 46.02 26.58
CA TRP A 643 18.49 45.37 26.15
C TRP A 643 19.08 46.05 24.93
N THR A 644 19.86 47.09 25.17
CA THR A 644 20.36 47.98 24.11
C THR A 644 21.24 47.30 23.05
N GLY A 645 21.84 46.14 23.35
CA GLY A 645 22.58 45.35 22.40
C GLY A 645 21.71 44.48 21.48
N LEU A 646 20.43 44.29 21.79
CA LEU A 646 19.49 43.44 21.06
C LEU A 646 18.79 44.19 19.92
N SER A 647 18.84 43.62 18.72
CA SER A 647 18.08 44.10 17.57
C SER A 647 17.67 42.99 16.60
N PHE A 648 16.65 43.27 15.79
CA PHE A 648 16.00 42.34 14.88
C PHE A 648 16.00 42.91 13.44
N ALA A 649 16.58 42.16 12.51
CA ALA A 649 16.74 42.59 11.11
C ALA A 649 15.79 41.89 10.12
N HIS A 650 15.10 40.83 10.55
CA HIS A 650 14.36 39.91 9.66
C HIS A 650 12.87 39.79 10.01
N GLU A 651 12.32 40.76 10.75
CA GLU A 651 10.93 40.68 11.23
C GLU A 651 9.95 41.53 10.43
N ILE A 652 10.43 42.49 9.63
CA ILE A 652 9.61 43.32 8.74
C ILE A 652 9.44 42.61 7.40
N GLU A 653 8.19 42.41 6.98
CA GLU A 653 7.81 41.83 5.70
C GLU A 653 7.44 42.96 4.71
N GLU A 654 7.49 42.69 3.40
CA GLU A 654 7.23 43.71 2.36
C GLU A 654 5.84 44.37 2.44
N THR A 655 4.89 43.71 3.09
CA THR A 655 3.51 44.19 3.26
C THR A 655 3.29 44.99 4.54
N ASP A 656 4.29 45.08 5.42
CA ASP A 656 4.15 45.81 6.69
C ASP A 656 4.34 47.32 6.51
N ASP A 657 3.67 48.10 7.35
CA ASP A 657 3.89 49.54 7.48
C ASP A 657 4.24 49.91 8.93
N PRO A 658 5.45 49.57 9.39
CA PRO A 658 5.85 49.72 10.80
C PRO A 658 5.92 51.18 11.28
N LEU A 659 5.83 52.16 10.37
CA LEU A 659 5.77 53.59 10.72
C LEU A 659 4.39 54.02 11.21
N TYR A 660 3.33 53.40 10.69
CA TYR A 660 1.95 53.79 10.99
C TYR A 660 1.16 52.70 11.74
N ASP A 661 1.46 51.42 11.52
CA ASP A 661 0.89 50.30 12.26
C ASP A 661 1.92 49.19 12.49
N PHE A 662 2.41 49.12 13.72
CA PHE A 662 3.41 48.13 14.12
C PHE A 662 2.78 46.87 14.77
N SER A 663 1.46 46.86 14.96
CA SER A 663 0.72 45.76 15.61
C SER A 663 0.89 44.41 14.90
N PRO A 664 0.85 44.32 13.56
CA PRO A 664 1.06 43.05 12.84
C PRO A 664 2.44 42.45 13.10
N VAL A 665 3.46 43.32 13.19
CA VAL A 665 4.84 42.91 13.48
C VAL A 665 4.94 42.38 14.91
N TYR A 666 4.36 43.07 15.89
CA TYR A 666 4.34 42.62 17.28
C TYR A 666 3.69 41.24 17.45
N GLU A 667 2.53 41.01 16.83
CA GLU A 667 1.86 39.71 16.92
C GLU A 667 2.67 38.57 16.30
N ARG A 668 3.31 38.82 15.14
CA ARG A 668 4.21 37.84 14.53
C ARG A 668 5.43 37.58 15.39
N MET A 669 6.08 38.63 15.91
CA MET A 669 7.23 38.49 16.81
C MET A 669 6.85 37.71 18.06
N ARG A 670 5.72 38.04 18.70
CA ARG A 670 5.20 37.30 19.85
C ARG A 670 5.09 35.81 19.54
N TYR A 671 4.39 35.44 18.48
CA TYR A 671 4.25 34.03 18.09
C TYR A 671 5.59 33.34 17.78
N ARG A 672 6.48 34.01 17.03
CA ARG A 672 7.80 33.45 16.65
C ARG A 672 8.70 33.26 17.87
N TYR A 673 8.89 34.30 18.69
CA TYR A 673 9.83 34.28 19.81
C TYR A 673 9.29 33.50 21.01
N GLU A 674 7.98 33.46 21.23
CA GLU A 674 7.38 32.51 22.18
C GLU A 674 7.77 31.07 21.82
N GLY A 675 7.56 30.67 20.56
CA GLY A 675 7.95 29.33 20.10
C GLY A 675 9.46 29.09 20.15
N ARG A 676 10.30 30.08 19.79
CA ARG A 676 11.77 29.98 19.84
C ARG A 676 12.27 29.82 21.29
N SER A 677 11.75 30.60 22.22
CA SER A 677 12.15 30.58 23.63
C SER A 677 11.70 29.29 24.32
N GLN A 678 10.49 28.82 24.03
CA GLN A 678 10.04 27.52 24.51
C GLN A 678 10.96 26.39 24.01
N ARG A 679 11.40 26.44 22.75
CA ARG A 679 12.34 25.43 22.20
C ARG A 679 13.72 25.51 22.84
N PHE A 680 14.23 26.72 23.09
CA PHE A 680 15.48 26.90 23.80
C PHE A 680 15.43 26.26 25.20
N LEU A 681 14.38 26.55 25.97
CA LEU A 681 14.18 26.00 27.31
C LEU A 681 13.96 24.48 27.27
N TYR A 682 13.20 23.98 26.29
CA TYR A 682 13.03 22.54 26.08
C TYR A 682 14.38 21.86 25.82
N THR A 683 15.18 22.39 24.90
CA THR A 683 16.52 21.86 24.59
C THR A 683 17.39 21.83 25.84
N LEU A 684 17.45 22.95 26.57
CA LEU A 684 18.19 23.07 27.82
C LEU A 684 17.78 21.99 28.83
N ASN A 685 16.51 21.62 28.89
CA ASN A 685 15.99 20.63 29.85
C ASN A 685 16.20 19.17 29.39
N HIS A 686 16.27 18.88 28.09
CA HIS A 686 16.20 17.51 27.56
C HIS A 686 17.49 16.96 26.95
N CYS A 687 18.47 17.81 26.61
CA CYS A 687 19.79 17.33 26.17
C CYS A 687 20.62 16.81 27.34
N ASP A 688 21.71 16.10 27.05
CA ASP A 688 22.62 15.59 28.08
C ASP A 688 23.73 16.63 28.38
N GLU A 689 24.15 17.38 27.37
CA GLU A 689 25.12 18.48 27.46
C GLU A 689 24.69 19.66 26.56
N VAL A 690 25.05 20.89 26.95
CA VAL A 690 24.83 22.08 26.12
C VAL A 690 26.16 22.70 25.66
N LEU A 691 26.31 22.96 24.37
CA LEU A 691 27.35 23.80 23.80
C LEU A 691 26.74 25.15 23.41
N PHE A 692 27.02 26.17 24.20
CA PHE A 692 26.70 27.56 23.85
C PHE A 692 27.76 28.10 22.89
N ILE A 693 27.34 28.73 21.80
CA ILE A 693 28.28 29.31 20.82
C ILE A 693 27.99 30.79 20.61
N ARG A 694 29.03 31.61 20.72
CA ARG A 694 28.96 33.07 20.50
C ARG A 694 30.04 33.51 19.51
N THR A 695 29.65 34.36 18.57
CA THR A 695 30.61 35.18 17.83
C THR A 695 30.80 36.54 18.50
N GLY A 696 31.90 37.22 18.23
CA GLY A 696 32.11 38.59 18.68
C GLY A 696 32.74 38.72 20.06
N MET A 697 33.34 39.88 20.30
CA MET A 697 34.18 40.12 21.48
C MET A 697 33.36 40.08 22.78
N VAL A 698 34.03 39.63 23.83
CA VAL A 698 33.45 39.44 25.16
C VAL A 698 34.47 39.79 26.24
N ASP A 699 34.00 40.46 27.29
CA ASP A 699 34.83 40.75 28.47
C ASP A 699 34.83 39.56 29.45
N LYS A 700 35.94 39.37 30.15
CA LYS A 700 36.13 38.26 31.09
C LYS A 700 35.11 38.27 32.23
N GLU A 701 34.74 39.43 32.76
CA GLU A 701 33.75 39.54 33.84
C GLU A 701 32.33 39.26 33.34
N GLN A 702 32.01 39.62 32.10
CA GLN A 702 30.73 39.27 31.47
C GLN A 702 30.55 37.76 31.33
N ILE A 703 31.62 37.05 30.94
CA ILE A 703 31.59 35.58 30.84
C ILE A 703 31.44 34.95 32.22
N LYS A 704 32.11 35.47 33.25
CA LYS A 704 31.95 34.98 34.63
C LYS A 704 30.50 35.12 35.12
N ASP A 705 29.87 36.27 34.91
CA ASP A 705 28.45 36.48 35.23
C ASP A 705 27.56 35.49 34.46
N PHE A 706 27.86 35.30 33.16
CA PHE A 706 27.13 34.36 32.33
C PHE A 706 27.26 32.91 32.80
N ILE A 707 28.47 32.45 33.16
CA ILE A 707 28.71 31.12 33.73
C ILE A 707 27.91 30.93 35.01
N ALA A 708 27.95 31.88 35.94
CA ALA A 708 27.25 31.77 37.22
C ALA A 708 25.73 31.60 37.04
N LYS A 709 25.13 32.35 36.11
CA LYS A 709 23.69 32.24 35.81
C LYS A 709 23.34 30.99 35.02
N LEU A 710 24.24 30.53 34.14
CA LEU A 710 24.07 29.24 33.45
C LEU A 710 24.17 28.06 34.41
N GLU A 711 25.05 28.09 35.42
CA GLU A 711 25.13 27.04 36.43
C GLU A 711 23.79 26.84 37.16
N GLU A 712 23.11 27.95 37.48
CA GLU A 712 21.75 27.91 38.03
C GLU A 712 20.73 27.36 37.02
N LYS A 713 20.73 27.86 35.78
CA LYS A 713 19.76 27.47 34.74
C LYS A 713 19.92 26.04 34.24
N CYS A 714 21.15 25.54 34.15
CA CYS A 714 21.45 24.19 33.71
C CYS A 714 21.18 23.14 34.81
N GLN A 715 20.97 23.55 36.06
CA GLN A 715 20.62 22.66 37.19
C GLN A 715 21.58 21.46 37.33
N GLY A 716 22.89 21.72 37.20
CA GLY A 716 23.94 20.69 37.29
C GLY A 716 24.21 19.92 35.98
N LYS A 717 23.50 20.22 34.89
CA LYS A 717 23.80 19.69 33.56
C LYS A 717 25.12 20.26 33.03
N PRO A 718 25.99 19.43 32.42
CA PRO A 718 27.24 19.90 31.85
C PRO A 718 26.98 20.87 30.69
N PHE A 719 27.80 21.92 30.62
CA PHE A 719 27.79 22.86 29.51
C PHE A 719 29.20 23.34 29.18
N ARG A 720 29.36 23.77 27.92
CA ARG A 720 30.56 24.43 27.40
C ARG A 720 30.18 25.72 26.69
N ILE A 721 31.07 26.68 26.69
CA ILE A 721 30.91 27.96 26.00
C ILE A 721 32.04 28.08 24.98
N LEU A 722 31.66 28.08 23.70
CA LEU A 722 32.57 28.33 22.58
C LEU A 722 32.46 29.80 22.16
N ILE A 723 33.57 30.51 22.30
CA ILE A 723 33.71 31.90 21.87
C ILE A 723 34.57 31.95 20.60
N ILE A 724 34.06 32.59 19.56
CA ILE A 724 34.77 32.81 18.29
C ILE A 724 34.85 34.32 18.05
N SER A 725 36.02 34.89 18.31
CA SER A 725 36.19 36.34 18.23
C SER A 725 37.63 36.75 17.95
N PRO A 726 37.86 37.90 17.29
CA PRO A 726 39.20 38.42 17.03
C PRO A 726 39.78 39.12 18.28
N GLN A 727 39.91 38.40 19.39
CA GLN A 727 40.56 38.86 20.62
C GLN A 727 41.64 37.87 21.07
N PRO A 728 42.70 38.29 21.78
CA PRO A 728 43.71 37.38 22.29
C PRO A 728 43.10 36.32 23.22
N SER A 729 43.46 35.04 23.01
CA SER A 729 42.92 33.92 23.81
C SER A 729 43.33 34.02 25.30
N GLU A 730 44.41 34.71 25.59
CA GLU A 730 44.91 34.96 26.94
C GLU A 730 43.93 35.78 27.79
N GLU A 731 43.10 36.62 27.16
CA GLU A 731 42.09 37.42 27.86
C GLU A 731 41.01 36.54 28.52
N LEU A 732 40.74 35.37 27.93
CA LEU A 732 39.76 34.40 28.43
C LEU A 732 40.39 33.18 29.11
N ALA A 733 41.71 33.20 29.31
CA ALA A 733 42.42 32.12 29.98
C ALA A 733 41.92 31.93 31.42
N GLU A 734 42.09 30.70 31.94
CA GLU A 734 41.72 30.29 33.30
C GLU A 734 40.20 30.20 33.57
N LEU A 735 39.35 30.49 32.59
CA LEU A 735 37.90 30.25 32.69
C LEU A 735 37.59 28.78 32.44
N THR A 736 37.12 28.08 33.47
CA THR A 736 36.59 26.71 33.33
C THR A 736 35.35 26.72 32.44
N ASN A 737 35.19 25.72 31.56
CA ASN A 737 34.08 25.56 30.60
C ASN A 737 34.10 26.47 29.37
N VAL A 738 35.12 27.32 29.19
CA VAL A 738 35.24 28.22 28.03
C VAL A 738 36.30 27.70 27.07
N VAL A 739 35.96 27.65 25.78
CA VAL A 739 36.88 27.39 24.68
C VAL A 739 36.86 28.61 23.76
N HIS A 740 38.04 29.16 23.46
CA HIS A 740 38.17 30.34 22.62
C HIS A 740 38.97 30.04 21.35
N TYR A 741 38.53 30.58 20.22
CA TYR A 741 39.27 30.60 18.96
C TYR A 741 39.36 32.04 18.45
N ASP A 742 40.60 32.49 18.23
CA ASP A 742 40.92 33.79 17.64
C ASP A 742 40.62 33.78 16.13
N LEU A 743 39.34 34.03 15.82
CA LEU A 743 38.77 33.96 14.48
C LEU A 743 37.69 35.02 14.33
N TYR A 744 37.53 35.53 13.10
CA TYR A 744 36.46 36.45 12.75
C TYR A 744 35.55 35.83 11.68
N LEU A 745 34.28 35.63 12.03
CA LEU A 745 33.24 35.13 11.13
C LEU A 745 32.33 36.28 10.72
N ASN A 746 32.55 36.84 9.52
CA ASN A 746 31.74 37.95 9.03
C ASN A 746 30.49 37.44 8.28
N PRO A 747 29.27 37.57 8.83
CA PRO A 747 28.05 37.11 8.17
C PRO A 747 27.76 37.84 6.86
N ASP A 748 28.08 39.14 6.76
CA ASP A 748 27.82 39.93 5.56
C ASP A 748 28.68 39.41 4.40
N HIS A 749 29.95 39.08 4.67
CA HIS A 749 30.84 38.47 3.69
C HIS A 749 30.41 37.04 3.33
N MET A 750 29.89 36.27 4.29
CA MET A 750 29.33 34.93 4.00
C MET A 750 28.09 35.00 3.09
N TYR A 751 27.31 36.09 3.14
CA TYR A 751 26.20 36.31 2.19
C TYR A 751 26.70 36.65 0.78
N GLU A 752 27.78 37.41 0.67
CA GLU A 752 28.33 37.88 -0.61
C GLU A 752 29.22 36.83 -1.32
N ASP A 753 29.91 35.97 -0.56
CA ASP A 753 30.87 34.98 -1.08
C ASP A 753 30.63 33.56 -0.52
N LEU A 754 30.14 32.68 -1.38
CA LEU A 754 29.91 31.27 -1.07
C LEU A 754 31.19 30.52 -0.69
N GLY A 755 32.33 30.85 -1.31
CA GLY A 755 33.62 30.24 -1.00
C GLY A 755 34.08 30.58 0.41
N TYR A 756 33.95 31.84 0.82
CA TYR A 756 34.20 32.26 2.20
C TYR A 756 33.24 31.58 3.19
N TRP A 757 31.96 31.49 2.86
CA TRP A 757 30.98 30.80 3.70
C TRP A 757 31.32 29.31 3.89
N MET A 758 31.69 28.60 2.81
CA MET A 758 32.11 27.20 2.92
C MET A 758 33.42 27.06 3.71
N HIS A 759 34.37 27.98 3.57
CA HIS A 759 35.59 27.99 4.38
C HIS A 759 35.26 28.14 5.88
N CYS A 760 34.45 29.12 6.26
CA CYS A 760 34.00 29.30 7.64
C CYS A 760 33.26 28.05 8.16
N THR A 761 32.46 27.42 7.31
CA THR A 761 31.72 26.18 7.63
C THR A 761 32.68 25.03 7.97
N GLU A 762 33.73 24.80 7.17
CA GLU A 762 34.71 23.75 7.45
C GLU A 762 35.57 24.04 8.69
N VAL A 763 35.91 25.31 8.92
CA VAL A 763 36.63 25.73 10.14
C VAL A 763 35.79 25.42 11.39
N VAL A 764 34.52 25.82 11.40
CA VAL A 764 33.61 25.54 12.52
C VAL A 764 33.34 24.04 12.67
N ARG A 765 33.25 23.29 11.57
CA ARG A 765 33.16 21.81 11.63
C ARG A 765 34.36 21.20 12.34
N SER A 766 35.58 21.60 11.97
CA SER A 766 36.81 21.12 12.61
C SER A 766 36.85 21.45 14.11
N ILE A 767 36.37 22.63 14.50
CA ILE A 767 36.23 23.02 15.92
C ILE A 767 35.25 22.09 16.63
N LEU A 768 34.05 21.89 16.08
CA LEU A 768 33.03 21.02 16.67
C LEU A 768 33.50 19.57 16.79
N ASP A 769 34.18 19.05 15.76
CA ASP A 769 34.76 17.71 15.78
C ASP A 769 35.83 17.57 16.87
N SER A 770 36.69 18.59 17.06
CA SER A 770 37.68 18.63 18.15
C SER A 770 37.04 18.66 19.55
N LEU A 771 35.81 19.17 19.63
CA LEU A 771 34.98 19.20 20.84
C LEU A 771 34.14 17.92 21.01
N GLY A 772 34.28 16.94 20.11
CA GLY A 772 33.50 15.70 20.13
C GLY A 772 32.01 15.90 19.80
N VAL A 773 31.67 16.96 19.06
CA VAL A 773 30.30 17.26 18.62
C VAL A 773 30.17 16.98 17.13
N SER A 774 29.35 16.00 16.79
CA SER A 774 29.12 15.58 15.41
C SER A 774 27.68 15.11 15.21
N SER A 775 27.29 14.85 13.96
CA SER A 775 25.97 14.25 13.65
C SER A 775 25.64 12.95 14.42
N LYS A 776 26.65 12.28 15.01
CA LYS A 776 26.49 11.07 15.82
C LYS A 776 25.98 11.32 17.25
N ASN A 777 26.00 12.55 17.74
CA ASN A 777 25.59 12.88 19.10
C ASN A 777 24.85 14.23 19.23
N LEU A 778 24.34 14.79 18.13
CA LEU A 778 23.51 16.01 18.21
C LEU A 778 22.17 15.74 18.88
N PHE A 779 21.80 16.59 19.83
CA PHE A 779 20.44 16.67 20.34
C PHE A 779 19.58 17.55 19.43
N TRP A 780 18.42 17.03 19.00
CA TRP A 780 17.50 17.74 18.11
C TRP A 780 16.19 18.09 18.81
N CYS A 781 15.90 19.38 18.91
CA CYS A 781 14.62 19.86 19.44
C CYS A 781 13.48 19.60 18.45
N PRO A 782 12.32 19.07 18.89
CA PRO A 782 11.14 18.97 18.04
C PRO A 782 10.58 20.36 17.69
N PRO A 783 9.90 20.54 16.54
CA PRO A 783 9.45 21.85 16.06
C PRO A 783 8.27 22.38 16.90
N LYS A 784 7.43 21.47 17.38
CA LYS A 784 6.39 21.71 18.38
C LYS A 784 6.72 20.86 19.59
N ILE A 785 6.78 21.51 20.74
CA ILE A 785 7.07 20.86 22.01
C ILE A 785 5.86 20.00 22.38
N PRO A 786 6.05 18.71 22.73
CA PRO A 786 5.00 17.89 23.29
C PRO A 786 4.38 18.59 24.51
N LYS A 787 3.05 18.57 24.60
CA LYS A 787 2.34 19.15 25.75
C LYS A 787 2.35 18.21 26.95
#